data_AF-A0A242N6A8-F1
#
_entry.id   AF-A0A242N6A8-F1
#
_cell.length_a   1.000
_cell.length_b   1.000
_cell.length_c   1.000
_cell.angle_alpha   90.00
_cell.angle_beta   90.00
_cell.angle_gamma   90.00
#
_symmetry.space_group_name_H-M   'P 1'
#
loop_
_entity.id
_entity.type
_entity.pdbx_description
1 polymer ?
#
loop_
_entity_poly.entity_id
_entity_poly.type
_entity_poly.pdbx_seq_one_letter_code
_entity_poly.pdbx_strand_id
1 'polypeptide(L)'
;MTSRFPSQQNKQMTKKYSSSLATTLIKWLTTALLAAALAACGSSDSGPSVADIAVSKTVGSNSGNDTQSIKGGIQLPKFQEVKFSPFVSGTAKIIAPVLKAANQSGLVGAYLYPQYIWNSHRINVCWENPSDWDKTEREWAKEAVTSTWDANSDVTFVDWSTCPEYDESNPYLGVRAFITSGRPITRAPGEAGIGFRNNIQLNFDFSSFAGDCSYTSMKQICVKNEAVHEFGHVLAFIHEQDRPDTPAACIDEVLASEPTYLFRKDGAVSGPWDAESIMNYCAPGIYAYYRDLSAGDITMVQKYYGKPGSKIYSVFTANDPPIVSIQDSKTFEDVADYLTIPNAQDSVLRHFYATPDGNKIAYTLVNRQNGSILGYIDTHSDTLKGQKTIVEEVVDMKLSGDSKYAYVVWKQGTSGGLRAYDLSTLTVAWNLPLAGAKQIVEPRNTSGQQLYIVVNSGVGSAQSVAVVNVNSHTQISSFSVGTARSRPLVAGLTPDEKTLYIADPGADNQAPFMAELDTQSGRYSELQPISPADADVHDLHVLDSNQVLLGTKKKGLAPLIYTVATKTFSAITGGIPSDWSLPYVYSPDGKTVFTMGQYWDDNIPYYSSIRLDSYRPNYASGPVVWDGSDHPVWSVGFRQDVVTRPFALIYR
;
A
#
# COMPACT_ATOMS: atom_id res chain seq x y z
N MET A 1 -20.18 -54.92 54.37
CA MET A 1 -20.55 -55.93 53.36
C MET A 1 -19.94 -55.46 52.04
N THR A 2 -18.86 -56.06 51.52
CA THR A 2 -18.83 -57.28 50.66
C THR A 2 -19.61 -57.09 49.35
N SER A 3 -19.03 -57.26 48.14
CA SER A 3 -17.67 -57.74 47.80
C SER A 3 -17.27 -57.62 46.31
N ARG A 4 -15.96 -57.81 46.03
CA ARG A 4 -15.30 -58.40 44.84
C ARG A 4 -14.90 -57.54 43.61
N PHE A 5 -13.61 -57.71 43.28
CA PHE A 5 -12.84 -57.46 42.05
C PHE A 5 -12.95 -58.67 41.07
N PRO A 6 -12.20 -58.76 39.94
CA PRO A 6 -11.64 -57.74 39.01
C PRO A 6 -11.88 -58.06 37.50
N SER A 7 -11.42 -57.19 36.59
CA SER A 7 -10.66 -57.62 35.41
C SER A 7 -9.67 -56.54 34.94
N GLN A 8 -8.59 -56.95 34.25
CA GLN A 8 -7.63 -56.06 33.58
C GLN A 8 -7.67 -56.29 32.08
N GLN A 9 -7.41 -55.26 31.26
CA GLN A 9 -6.49 -55.42 30.14
C GLN A 9 -5.86 -54.10 29.64
N ASN A 10 -4.63 -54.24 29.16
CA ASN A 10 -3.67 -53.26 28.65
C ASN A 10 -4.21 -52.04 27.88
N LYS A 11 -3.65 -50.86 28.19
CA LYS A 11 -3.24 -49.86 27.19
C LYS A 11 -1.78 -49.46 27.43
N GLN A 12 -0.98 -49.47 26.37
CA GLN A 12 0.42 -49.04 26.40
C GLN A 12 0.51 -47.51 26.43
N MET A 13 1.40 -46.95 27.24
CA MET A 13 1.79 -45.53 27.14
C MET A 13 3.04 -45.39 26.26
N THR A 14 2.88 -44.87 25.04
CA THR A 14 4.00 -44.45 24.20
C THR A 14 4.41 -43.02 24.54
N LYS A 15 5.63 -42.85 25.07
CA LYS A 15 6.23 -41.51 25.27
C LYS A 15 6.46 -40.84 23.91
N LYS A 16 5.84 -39.68 23.67
CA LYS A 16 6.36 -38.72 22.68
C LYS A 16 7.55 -37.98 23.30
N TYR A 17 8.72 -38.07 22.68
CA TYR A 17 9.84 -37.17 22.95
C TYR A 17 9.77 -35.95 22.02
N SER A 18 10.28 -34.81 22.48
CA SER A 18 10.26 -33.53 21.76
C SER A 18 11.29 -33.47 20.63
N SER A 19 10.92 -32.89 19.49
CA SER A 19 11.73 -32.84 18.26
C SER A 19 12.32 -31.45 17.94
N SER A 20 12.33 -30.51 18.89
CA SER A 20 12.76 -29.11 18.68
C SER A 20 14.27 -28.85 18.86
N LEU A 21 15.07 -29.85 19.26
CA LEU A 21 16.52 -29.69 19.51
C LEU A 21 17.41 -30.06 18.32
N ALA A 22 16.91 -30.81 17.33
CA ALA A 22 17.71 -31.26 16.18
C ALA A 22 17.92 -30.16 15.12
N THR A 23 16.91 -29.35 14.85
CA THR A 23 16.94 -28.29 13.83
C THR A 23 17.87 -27.14 14.20
N THR A 24 17.93 -26.76 15.48
CA THR A 24 18.79 -25.66 15.97
C THR A 24 20.28 -25.99 15.86
N LEU A 25 20.66 -27.26 16.10
CA LEU A 25 22.05 -27.70 16.04
C LEU A 25 22.59 -27.71 14.60
N ILE A 26 21.74 -28.05 13.62
CA ILE A 26 22.11 -28.07 12.20
C ILE A 26 22.34 -26.64 11.68
N LYS A 27 21.52 -25.65 12.06
CA LYS A 27 21.72 -24.24 11.68
C LYS A 27 23.01 -23.61 12.25
N TRP A 28 23.51 -24.10 13.39
CA TRP A 28 24.79 -23.66 13.96
C TRP A 28 26.01 -24.28 13.27
N LEU A 29 25.90 -25.51 12.77
CA LEU A 29 27.01 -26.19 12.09
C LEU A 29 27.25 -25.66 10.67
N THR A 30 26.19 -25.23 9.95
CA THR A 30 26.34 -24.67 8.60
C THR A 30 26.93 -23.26 8.59
N THR A 31 26.59 -22.40 9.56
CA THR A 31 27.14 -21.04 9.67
C THR A 31 28.61 -21.03 10.05
N ALA A 32 29.03 -21.90 10.98
CA ALA A 32 30.44 -22.04 11.37
C ALA A 32 31.36 -22.47 10.21
N LEU A 33 30.89 -23.39 9.36
CA LEU A 33 31.66 -23.86 8.19
C LEU A 33 31.82 -22.81 7.09
N LEU A 34 30.85 -21.90 6.92
CA LEU A 34 30.94 -20.85 5.91
C LEU A 34 31.91 -19.72 6.33
N ALA A 35 31.93 -19.38 7.63
CA ALA A 35 32.87 -18.39 8.17
C ALA A 35 34.34 -18.84 8.05
N ALA A 36 34.61 -20.14 8.25
CA ALA A 36 35.95 -20.70 8.13
C ALA A 36 36.52 -20.66 6.70
N ALA A 37 35.66 -20.70 5.67
CA ALA A 37 36.08 -20.67 4.28
C ALA A 37 36.53 -19.27 3.80
N LEU A 38 35.96 -18.20 4.37
CA LEU A 38 36.27 -16.81 4.00
C LEU A 38 37.54 -16.26 4.67
N ALA A 39 37.99 -16.86 5.77
CA ALA A 39 39.20 -16.45 6.50
C ALA A 39 40.52 -17.00 5.91
N ALA A 40 40.47 -17.80 4.83
CA ALA A 40 41.61 -18.58 4.35
C ALA A 40 42.36 -18.00 3.14
N CYS A 41 41.88 -16.91 2.53
CA CYS A 41 42.45 -16.32 1.31
C CYS A 41 42.59 -14.79 1.43
N GLY A 42 43.74 -14.26 1.86
CA GLY A 42 43.94 -12.80 1.89
C GLY A 42 45.14 -12.22 2.66
N SER A 43 46.33 -12.81 2.59
CA SER A 43 47.53 -12.25 3.27
C SER A 43 48.86 -12.56 2.58
N SER A 44 49.28 -11.69 1.64
CA SER A 44 50.65 -11.43 1.10
C SER A 44 50.50 -10.77 -0.29
N ASP A 45 51.36 -9.87 -0.78
CA ASP A 45 52.41 -9.08 -0.11
C ASP A 45 52.70 -7.77 -0.92
N SER A 46 53.64 -6.93 -0.47
CA SER A 46 53.77 -5.52 -0.88
C SER A 46 54.82 -5.18 -1.97
N GLY A 47 54.36 -4.89 -3.20
CA GLY A 47 55.02 -4.03 -4.20
C GLY A 47 56.40 -4.47 -4.76
N PRO A 48 57.15 -3.59 -5.45
CA PRO A 48 56.83 -2.23 -5.93
C PRO A 48 56.84 -2.10 -7.48
N SER A 49 56.95 -0.88 -8.00
CA SER A 49 56.81 -0.47 -9.42
C SER A 49 58.02 -0.72 -10.34
N VAL A 50 57.80 -0.68 -11.66
CA VAL A 50 58.63 0.07 -12.66
C VAL A 50 57.91 0.20 -14.03
N ALA A 51 58.40 1.15 -14.84
CA ALA A 51 57.81 1.78 -16.02
C ALA A 51 57.52 0.93 -17.30
N ASP A 52 56.74 1.55 -18.19
CA ASP A 52 56.76 1.56 -19.66
C ASP A 52 57.29 0.36 -20.47
N ILE A 53 56.50 -0.06 -21.47
CA ILE A 53 56.84 0.06 -22.91
C ILE A 53 55.64 -0.34 -23.78
N ALA A 54 55.42 0.38 -24.89
CA ALA A 54 54.41 0.04 -25.89
C ALA A 54 55.00 -0.75 -27.07
N VAL A 55 54.20 -1.58 -27.76
CA VAL A 55 54.34 -1.83 -29.21
C VAL A 55 53.08 -2.47 -29.81
N SER A 56 52.85 -2.24 -31.10
CA SER A 56 51.68 -2.68 -31.87
C SER A 56 52.00 -3.85 -32.83
N LYS A 57 51.06 -4.80 -32.98
CA LYS A 57 50.50 -5.33 -34.26
C LYS A 57 49.44 -6.41 -33.96
N THR A 58 48.25 -6.55 -34.57
CA THR A 58 47.67 -6.41 -35.94
C THR A 58 47.79 -7.67 -36.84
N VAL A 59 46.65 -8.05 -37.46
CA VAL A 59 46.42 -9.00 -38.59
C VAL A 59 46.25 -10.50 -38.29
N GLY A 60 45.23 -11.12 -38.93
CA GLY A 60 45.15 -12.57 -39.23
C GLY A 60 43.98 -13.31 -38.56
N SER A 61 42.72 -13.34 -39.02
CA SER A 61 42.11 -13.67 -40.34
C SER A 61 42.04 -15.18 -40.66
N ASN A 62 40.85 -15.63 -41.14
CA ASN A 62 40.54 -16.97 -41.68
C ASN A 62 40.51 -18.12 -40.65
N SER A 63 39.72 -19.19 -40.81
CA SER A 63 38.55 -19.45 -41.69
C SER A 63 37.94 -20.81 -41.33
N GLY A 64 36.67 -21.06 -41.66
CA GLY A 64 36.15 -22.43 -41.80
C GLY A 64 34.69 -22.59 -41.43
N ASN A 65 33.88 -23.08 -42.37
CA ASN A 65 32.58 -23.67 -42.05
C ASN A 65 32.80 -25.04 -41.39
N ASP A 66 31.94 -25.42 -40.46
CA ASP A 66 31.42 -26.79 -40.47
C ASP A 66 29.92 -26.77 -40.17
N THR A 67 29.17 -27.69 -40.77
CA THR A 67 27.72 -27.61 -40.90
C THR A 67 27.09 -28.96 -40.54
N GLN A 68 27.00 -29.28 -39.25
CA GLN A 68 26.38 -30.54 -38.80
C GLN A 68 25.00 -30.32 -38.18
N SER A 69 23.98 -30.63 -38.99
CA SER A 69 22.59 -30.76 -38.54
C SER A 69 22.42 -32.03 -37.69
N ILE A 70 22.23 -31.88 -36.38
CA ILE A 70 21.70 -32.95 -35.52
C ILE A 70 20.23 -32.64 -35.18
N LYS A 71 19.31 -33.43 -35.75
CA LYS A 71 17.87 -33.39 -35.41
C LYS A 71 17.62 -34.05 -34.04
N GLY A 72 17.88 -33.31 -32.96
CA GLY A 72 17.48 -33.68 -31.60
C GLY A 72 16.06 -33.19 -31.30
N GLY A 73 15.05 -34.05 -31.47
CA GLY A 73 13.66 -33.72 -31.14
C GLY A 73 13.41 -33.75 -29.62
N ILE A 74 13.61 -32.63 -28.92
CA ILE A 74 13.33 -32.52 -27.49
C ILE A 74 11.81 -32.58 -27.27
N GLN A 75 11.32 -33.70 -26.72
CA GLN A 75 9.99 -33.72 -26.12
C GLN A 75 10.01 -32.91 -24.82
N LEU A 76 9.27 -31.81 -24.79
CA LEU A 76 8.91 -31.15 -23.54
C LEU A 76 8.11 -32.12 -22.66
N PRO A 77 8.40 -32.24 -21.36
CA PRO A 77 7.63 -33.10 -20.47
C PRO A 77 6.18 -32.62 -20.38
N LYS A 78 5.23 -33.52 -20.64
CA LYS A 78 3.81 -33.25 -20.40
C LYS A 78 3.54 -33.27 -18.90
N PHE A 79 3.37 -32.09 -18.31
CA PHE A 79 2.90 -31.96 -16.93
C PHE A 79 1.49 -32.55 -16.80
N GLN A 80 1.27 -33.39 -15.79
CA GLN A 80 -0.06 -33.80 -15.35
C GLN A 80 -0.56 -32.86 -14.25
N GLU A 81 -1.79 -32.38 -14.41
CA GLU A 81 -2.51 -31.59 -13.43
C GLU A 81 -2.90 -32.46 -12.23
N VAL A 82 -2.25 -32.26 -11.08
CA VAL A 82 -2.62 -32.94 -9.82
C VAL A 82 -3.87 -32.29 -9.23
N LYS A 83 -5.03 -32.90 -9.45
CA LYS A 83 -6.31 -32.40 -8.95
C LYS A 83 -6.53 -32.78 -7.49
N PHE A 84 -6.67 -31.78 -6.64
CA PHE A 84 -7.28 -31.93 -5.33
C PHE A 84 -8.81 -31.82 -5.44
N SER A 85 -9.53 -32.55 -4.60
CA SER A 85 -10.99 -32.71 -4.70
C SER A 85 -11.75 -31.40 -4.43
N PRO A 86 -12.81 -31.08 -5.19
CA PRO A 86 -13.59 -29.86 -5.01
C PRO A 86 -14.46 -29.90 -3.74
N PHE A 87 -14.64 -28.75 -3.10
CA PHE A 87 -15.72 -28.54 -2.14
C PHE A 87 -17.05 -28.36 -2.90
N VAL A 88 -18.16 -28.86 -2.35
CA VAL A 88 -19.45 -28.96 -3.06
C VAL A 88 -20.53 -28.15 -2.35
N SER A 89 -21.20 -27.24 -3.08
CA SER A 89 -22.57 -26.82 -2.76
C SER A 89 -23.36 -26.36 -3.99
N GLY A 90 -24.68 -26.58 -3.95
CA GLY A 90 -25.60 -26.58 -5.09
C GLY A 90 -25.92 -25.24 -5.78
N THR A 91 -26.54 -25.37 -6.95
CA THR A 91 -26.91 -24.28 -7.88
C THR A 91 -28.42 -24.04 -7.97
N ALA A 92 -28.86 -22.79 -8.18
CA ALA A 92 -30.19 -22.45 -8.71
C ALA A 92 -30.14 -21.19 -9.61
N LYS A 93 -31.09 -21.06 -10.57
CA LYS A 93 -31.04 -20.19 -11.77
C LYS A 93 -32.43 -20.11 -12.45
N ILE A 94 -32.93 -19.06 -13.12
CA ILE A 94 -32.72 -17.59 -13.21
C ILE A 94 -34.07 -16.97 -13.70
N ILE A 95 -34.29 -15.63 -13.59
CA ILE A 95 -34.75 -14.69 -14.66
C ILE A 95 -35.33 -13.38 -14.03
N ALA A 96 -35.18 -12.24 -14.72
CA ALA A 96 -35.61 -10.87 -14.34
C ALA A 96 -36.72 -10.35 -15.33
N PRO A 97 -37.19 -9.08 -15.35
CA PRO A 97 -36.86 -7.90 -14.53
C PRO A 97 -38.07 -7.03 -14.07
N VAL A 98 -37.83 -6.01 -13.23
CA VAL A 98 -38.44 -4.66 -13.28
C VAL A 98 -37.69 -3.71 -12.34
N LEU A 99 -37.63 -2.42 -12.67
CA LEU A 99 -36.90 -1.39 -11.90
C LEU A 99 -37.52 -1.10 -10.51
N LYS A 100 -36.77 -1.40 -9.45
CA LYS A 100 -36.82 -0.76 -8.11
C LYS A 100 -35.55 -1.11 -7.33
N ALA A 101 -35.31 -0.42 -6.21
CA ALA A 101 -34.02 -0.40 -5.50
C ALA A 101 -33.43 -1.80 -5.20
N ALA A 102 -32.14 -1.96 -5.44
CA ALA A 102 -31.45 -3.24 -5.30
C ALA A 102 -30.99 -3.48 -3.85
N ASN A 103 -31.57 -4.48 -3.19
CA ASN A 103 -30.98 -5.07 -1.99
C ASN A 103 -29.68 -5.77 -2.36
N GLN A 104 -28.53 -5.17 -2.03
CA GLN A 104 -27.21 -5.79 -2.23
C GLN A 104 -26.83 -6.67 -1.04
N SER A 105 -27.38 -7.89 -1.01
CA SER A 105 -26.91 -8.96 -0.10
C SER A 105 -25.46 -9.33 -0.45
N GLY A 106 -24.49 -8.70 0.22
CA GLY A 106 -23.06 -8.86 -0.07
C GLY A 106 -22.24 -7.58 0.06
N LEU A 107 -22.89 -6.40 0.14
CA LEU A 107 -22.26 -5.23 0.75
C LEU A 107 -22.57 -5.24 2.25
N VAL A 108 -21.54 -5.06 3.07
CA VAL A 108 -21.69 -4.65 4.47
C VAL A 108 -21.10 -3.25 4.60
N GLY A 109 -21.63 -2.46 5.52
CA GLY A 109 -21.25 -1.07 5.68
C GLY A 109 -20.92 -0.69 7.11
N ALA A 110 -20.43 0.55 7.25
CA ALA A 110 -19.98 1.13 8.49
C ALA A 110 -19.73 2.65 8.34
N TYR A 111 -19.55 3.34 9.47
CA TYR A 111 -19.36 4.80 9.55
C TYR A 111 -18.00 5.21 10.14
N LEU A 112 -17.28 6.14 9.50
CA LEU A 112 -15.93 6.52 9.95
C LEU A 112 -15.49 7.94 9.57
N TYR A 113 -14.35 8.38 10.12
CA TYR A 113 -13.61 9.58 9.71
C TYR A 113 -12.37 9.19 8.87
N PRO A 114 -12.44 9.16 7.53
CA PRO A 114 -11.31 8.72 6.69
C PRO A 114 -10.04 9.56 6.89
N GLN A 115 -10.19 10.83 7.27
CA GLN A 115 -9.10 11.78 7.51
C GLN A 115 -8.31 11.55 8.82
N TYR A 116 -8.75 10.62 9.67
CA TYR A 116 -8.06 10.27 10.92
C TYR A 116 -7.58 8.81 10.97
N ILE A 117 -7.75 8.04 9.89
CA ILE A 117 -7.21 6.68 9.76
C ILE A 117 -5.70 6.68 10.04
N TRP A 118 -5.21 5.70 10.82
CA TRP A 118 -3.77 5.57 11.07
C TRP A 118 -3.04 5.14 9.81
N ASN A 119 -2.02 5.92 9.45
CA ASN A 119 -1.10 5.58 8.37
C ASN A 119 0.16 4.86 8.90
N SER A 120 0.13 4.44 10.18
CA SER A 120 0.97 3.36 10.73
C SER A 120 0.05 2.25 11.21
N HIS A 121 0.24 1.03 10.69
CA HIS A 121 -0.53 -0.13 11.13
C HIS A 121 0.02 -0.73 12.44
N ARG A 122 1.29 -0.48 12.79
CA ARG A 122 1.81 -0.68 14.15
C ARG A 122 1.42 0.54 15.01
N ILE A 123 0.46 0.36 15.92
CA ILE A 123 -0.08 1.41 16.79
C ILE A 123 0.35 1.17 18.23
N ASN A 124 1.23 2.02 18.74
CA ASN A 124 1.74 1.95 20.11
C ASN A 124 0.64 2.29 21.11
N VAL A 125 0.49 1.50 22.16
CA VAL A 125 -0.49 1.70 23.24
C VAL A 125 0.24 1.81 24.57
N CYS A 126 -0.15 2.74 25.43
CA CYS A 126 0.37 2.84 26.79
C CYS A 126 -0.71 3.25 27.80
N TRP A 127 -0.47 2.97 29.08
CA TRP A 127 -1.37 3.27 30.20
C TRP A 127 -0.85 4.44 31.03
N GLU A 128 -1.68 5.46 31.27
CA GLU A 128 -1.29 6.68 32.00
C GLU A 128 -1.30 6.55 33.52
N ASN A 129 -2.17 5.70 34.06
CA ASN A 129 -2.36 5.48 35.49
C ASN A 129 -2.42 3.98 35.90
N PRO A 130 -1.60 3.08 35.33
CA PRO A 130 -1.64 1.66 35.68
C PRO A 130 -1.17 1.43 37.13
N SER A 131 -1.82 0.50 37.81
CA SER A 131 -1.43 0.05 39.15
C SER A 131 -1.39 -1.49 39.25
N ASP A 132 -1.55 -2.05 40.46
CA ASP A 132 -1.62 -3.51 40.67
C ASP A 132 -3.06 -4.06 40.70
N TRP A 133 -4.07 -3.26 41.05
CA TRP A 133 -5.46 -3.75 41.24
C TRP A 133 -6.20 -4.03 39.93
N ASP A 134 -5.81 -3.30 38.90
CA ASP A 134 -6.36 -3.18 37.54
C ASP A 134 -5.57 -4.01 36.51
N LYS A 135 -4.59 -4.79 36.98
CA LYS A 135 -3.68 -5.57 36.14
C LYS A 135 -4.40 -6.65 35.34
N THR A 136 -5.45 -7.25 35.89
CA THR A 136 -6.22 -8.31 35.24
C THR A 136 -7.07 -7.73 34.11
N GLU A 137 -7.69 -6.59 34.37
CA GLU A 137 -8.57 -5.84 33.49
C GLU A 137 -7.79 -5.24 32.30
N ARG A 138 -6.56 -4.73 32.52
CA ARG A 138 -5.66 -4.35 31.43
C ARG A 138 -5.37 -5.50 30.47
N GLU A 139 -5.06 -6.69 30.99
CA GLU A 139 -4.80 -7.86 30.13
C GLU A 139 -6.09 -8.33 29.44
N TRP A 140 -7.28 -8.23 30.06
CA TRP A 140 -8.56 -8.51 29.38
C TRP A 140 -8.86 -7.53 28.24
N ALA A 141 -8.64 -6.23 28.44
CA ALA A 141 -8.83 -5.20 27.42
C ALA A 141 -7.88 -5.43 26.22
N LYS A 142 -6.60 -5.66 26.51
CA LYS A 142 -5.57 -6.02 25.53
C LYS A 142 -5.88 -7.32 24.79
N GLU A 143 -6.28 -8.37 25.51
CA GLU A 143 -6.70 -9.65 24.94
C GLU A 143 -7.87 -9.45 23.98
N ALA A 144 -8.92 -8.73 24.38
CA ALA A 144 -10.08 -8.49 23.54
C ALA A 144 -9.72 -7.72 22.26
N VAL A 145 -9.01 -6.59 22.38
CA VAL A 145 -8.56 -5.77 21.24
C VAL A 145 -7.66 -6.55 20.28
N THR A 146 -6.77 -7.39 20.82
CA THR A 146 -5.88 -8.21 19.99
C THR A 146 -6.57 -9.44 19.39
N SER A 147 -7.62 -9.97 20.03
CA SER A 147 -8.45 -11.05 19.46
C SER A 147 -9.48 -10.57 18.43
N THR A 148 -9.81 -9.27 18.42
CA THR A 148 -10.78 -8.68 17.49
C THR A 148 -10.08 -7.90 16.36
N TRP A 149 -9.75 -6.63 16.58
CA TRP A 149 -9.29 -5.72 15.54
C TRP A 149 -7.94 -6.14 14.93
N ASP A 150 -6.99 -6.49 15.78
CA ASP A 150 -5.63 -6.92 15.41
C ASP A 150 -5.66 -8.26 14.64
N ALA A 151 -6.49 -9.21 15.09
CA ALA A 151 -6.67 -10.51 14.45
C ALA A 151 -7.47 -10.46 13.13
N ASN A 152 -8.27 -9.41 12.91
CA ASN A 152 -9.12 -9.26 11.72
C ASN A 152 -8.60 -8.22 10.70
N SER A 153 -7.46 -7.58 10.94
CA SER A 153 -6.80 -6.64 10.02
C SER A 153 -5.29 -6.84 10.01
N ASP A 154 -4.55 -5.94 9.36
CA ASP A 154 -3.08 -5.88 9.50
C ASP A 154 -2.61 -4.92 10.62
N VAL A 155 -3.53 -4.31 11.37
CA VAL A 155 -3.18 -3.50 12.55
C VAL A 155 -2.48 -4.39 13.59
N THR A 156 -1.44 -3.86 14.23
CA THR A 156 -0.86 -4.42 15.46
C THR A 156 -0.95 -3.41 16.59
N PHE A 157 -1.60 -3.76 17.69
CA PHE A 157 -1.59 -2.95 18.91
C PHE A 157 -0.48 -3.43 19.85
N VAL A 158 0.48 -2.54 20.14
CA VAL A 158 1.79 -2.93 20.68
C VAL A 158 2.19 -2.14 21.94
N ASP A 159 3.31 -2.57 22.52
CA ASP A 159 3.99 -2.03 23.70
C ASP A 159 3.19 -2.22 25.01
N TRP A 160 1.95 -1.73 25.10
CA TRP A 160 1.01 -1.87 26.23
C TRP A 160 1.61 -1.54 27.62
N SER A 161 2.63 -0.69 27.65
CA SER A 161 3.43 -0.35 28.83
C SER A 161 2.83 0.81 29.63
N THR A 162 3.48 1.22 30.73
CA THR A 162 3.20 2.53 31.33
C THR A 162 3.62 3.63 30.34
N CYS A 163 2.77 4.65 30.15
CA CYS A 163 3.10 5.78 29.30
C CYS A 163 4.35 6.53 29.79
N PRO A 164 5.11 7.16 28.88
CA PRO A 164 6.04 8.21 29.27
C PRO A 164 5.27 9.38 29.92
N GLU A 165 6.00 10.25 30.61
CA GLU A 165 5.44 11.52 31.10
C GLU A 165 4.78 12.30 29.95
N TYR A 166 3.85 13.20 30.30
CA TYR A 166 3.12 13.97 29.31
C TYR A 166 3.89 15.25 28.99
N ASP A 167 4.49 15.28 27.80
CA ASP A 167 5.19 16.43 27.24
C ASP A 167 4.43 16.94 26.00
N GLU A 168 4.08 18.23 26.00
CA GLU A 168 3.39 18.89 24.88
C GLU A 168 4.36 19.29 23.76
N SER A 169 5.66 19.39 24.05
CA SER A 169 6.72 19.71 23.09
C SER A 169 7.23 18.48 22.33
N ASN A 170 7.09 17.29 22.92
CA ASN A 170 7.38 16.00 22.28
C ASN A 170 6.23 14.99 22.52
N PRO A 171 5.10 15.12 21.80
CA PRO A 171 3.91 14.32 22.03
C PRO A 171 4.13 12.84 21.69
N TYR A 172 3.70 11.94 22.60
CA TYR A 172 3.72 10.50 22.37
C TYR A 172 2.92 10.12 21.11
N LEU A 173 3.60 9.50 20.15
CA LEU A 173 3.07 9.07 18.86
C LEU A 173 2.34 7.71 18.99
N GLY A 174 1.26 7.70 19.77
CA GLY A 174 0.48 6.50 20.07
C GLY A 174 -0.71 6.77 20.99
N VAL A 175 -1.41 5.71 21.36
CA VAL A 175 -2.64 5.74 22.17
C VAL A 175 -2.29 5.83 23.66
N ARG A 176 -2.68 6.93 24.31
CA ARG A 176 -2.57 7.12 25.77
C ARG A 176 -3.90 6.71 26.42
N ALA A 177 -3.90 5.55 27.08
CA ALA A 177 -5.06 4.94 27.73
C ALA A 177 -5.12 5.26 29.23
N PHE A 178 -6.30 5.60 29.72
CA PHE A 178 -6.54 5.99 31.11
C PHE A 178 -7.65 5.13 31.74
N ILE A 179 -7.42 4.68 32.96
CA ILE A 179 -8.35 3.86 33.72
C ILE A 179 -9.22 4.79 34.57
N THR A 180 -10.52 4.82 34.30
CA THR A 180 -11.52 5.68 34.95
C THR A 180 -12.54 4.87 35.75
N SER A 181 -13.38 5.55 36.52
CA SER A 181 -14.57 4.98 37.17
C SER A 181 -15.89 5.43 36.52
N GLY A 182 -15.82 6.36 35.56
CA GLY A 182 -16.95 6.98 34.86
C GLY A 182 -17.32 6.27 33.54
N ARG A 183 -18.03 6.98 32.65
CA ARG A 183 -18.36 6.46 31.31
C ARG A 183 -17.07 6.26 30.49
N PRO A 184 -16.88 5.10 29.81
CA PRO A 184 -15.85 4.95 28.79
C PRO A 184 -15.98 6.00 27.68
N ILE A 185 -14.85 6.48 27.15
CA ILE A 185 -14.85 7.47 26.06
C ILE A 185 -13.49 7.59 25.37
N THR A 186 -13.51 7.59 24.04
CA THR A 186 -12.44 8.05 23.17
C THR A 186 -12.64 9.53 22.83
N ARG A 187 -11.74 10.37 23.34
CA ARG A 187 -11.80 11.84 23.25
C ARG A 187 -11.57 12.34 21.83
N ALA A 188 -10.61 11.74 21.11
CA ALA A 188 -10.33 12.03 19.71
C ALA A 188 -10.09 10.71 18.93
N PRO A 189 -10.80 10.49 17.81
CA PRO A 189 -10.72 9.25 17.03
C PRO A 189 -9.47 9.22 16.15
N GLY A 190 -8.89 8.04 15.91
CA GLY A 190 -7.78 7.91 14.97
C GLY A 190 -6.48 8.62 15.39
N GLU A 191 -5.67 9.01 14.39
CA GLU A 191 -4.48 9.86 14.58
C GLU A 191 -4.81 11.25 15.14
N ALA A 192 -6.08 11.68 15.17
CA ALA A 192 -6.46 12.91 15.88
C ALA A 192 -6.23 12.80 17.40
N GLY A 193 -6.14 11.58 17.94
CA GLY A 193 -5.77 11.30 19.33
C GLY A 193 -4.26 11.35 19.64
N ILE A 194 -3.38 11.52 18.64
CA ILE A 194 -1.95 11.69 18.89
C ILE A 194 -1.71 12.96 19.72
N GLY A 195 -0.90 12.82 20.78
CA GLY A 195 -0.65 13.90 21.73
C GLY A 195 -1.81 14.20 22.69
N PHE A 196 -2.96 13.53 22.62
CA PHE A 196 -4.01 13.69 23.64
C PHE A 196 -3.67 12.91 24.91
N ARG A 197 -3.56 13.62 26.03
CA ARG A 197 -3.68 13.02 27.36
C ARG A 197 -5.06 12.37 27.52
N ASN A 198 -5.11 11.27 28.28
CA ASN A 198 -6.29 10.40 28.50
C ASN A 198 -7.20 10.24 27.28
N ASN A 199 -6.61 9.93 26.10
CA ASN A 199 -7.35 9.90 24.85
C ASN A 199 -8.43 8.83 24.86
N ILE A 200 -8.11 7.61 25.28
CA ILE A 200 -9.13 6.59 25.59
C ILE A 200 -9.28 6.48 27.10
N GLN A 201 -10.51 6.37 27.57
CA GLN A 201 -10.86 6.13 28.95
C GLN A 201 -11.66 4.83 29.04
N LEU A 202 -11.19 3.90 29.85
CA LEU A 202 -11.80 2.58 30.08
C LEU A 202 -12.20 2.44 31.56
N ASN A 203 -13.35 1.85 31.84
CA ASN A 203 -13.88 1.69 33.19
C ASN A 203 -13.62 0.29 33.74
N PHE A 204 -12.66 0.19 34.66
CA PHE A 204 -12.28 -1.08 35.27
C PHE A 204 -12.86 -1.30 36.67
N ASP A 205 -13.76 -0.44 37.17
CA ASP A 205 -14.42 -0.62 38.47
C ASP A 205 -15.97 -0.63 38.42
N PHE A 206 -16.56 -0.01 37.40
CA PHE A 206 -18.01 0.17 37.20
C PHE A 206 -18.74 0.76 38.41
N SER A 207 -18.03 1.55 39.23
CA SER A 207 -18.54 2.09 40.49
C SER A 207 -19.44 3.31 40.33
N SER A 208 -19.33 4.05 39.21
CA SER A 208 -20.18 5.22 38.90
C SER A 208 -20.89 5.16 37.55
N PHE A 209 -20.63 4.14 36.73
CA PHE A 209 -21.27 3.91 35.44
C PHE A 209 -21.46 2.40 35.19
N ALA A 210 -22.55 2.02 34.48
CA ALA A 210 -22.90 0.65 34.15
C ALA A 210 -22.82 -0.35 35.33
N GLY A 211 -23.47 -0.04 36.45
CA GLY A 211 -23.27 -0.75 37.73
C GLY A 211 -23.43 -2.28 37.72
N ASP A 212 -24.21 -2.87 36.81
CA ASP A 212 -24.32 -4.33 36.66
C ASP A 212 -23.02 -4.99 36.16
N CYS A 213 -22.13 -4.22 35.54
CA CYS A 213 -20.77 -4.65 35.19
C CYS A 213 -19.83 -4.75 36.41
N SER A 214 -20.22 -4.24 37.58
CA SER A 214 -19.44 -4.43 38.82
C SER A 214 -19.53 -5.87 39.36
N TYR A 215 -20.55 -6.66 38.96
CA TYR A 215 -20.65 -8.06 39.36
C TYR A 215 -19.52 -8.88 38.73
N THR A 216 -18.86 -9.72 39.53
CA THR A 216 -17.70 -10.53 39.11
C THR A 216 -17.96 -11.41 37.88
N SER A 217 -19.22 -11.83 37.66
CA SER A 217 -19.65 -12.63 36.50
C SER A 217 -19.80 -11.83 35.21
N MET A 218 -19.99 -10.51 35.28
CA MET A 218 -20.14 -9.61 34.12
C MET A 218 -18.89 -8.77 33.86
N LYS A 219 -18.10 -8.46 34.89
CA LYS A 219 -16.97 -7.51 34.81
C LYS A 219 -16.02 -7.78 33.64
N GLN A 220 -15.59 -9.02 33.44
CA GLN A 220 -14.72 -9.38 32.31
C GLN A 220 -15.39 -9.12 30.96
N ILE A 221 -16.68 -9.45 30.81
CA ILE A 221 -17.43 -9.22 29.57
C ILE A 221 -17.53 -7.73 29.27
N CYS A 222 -17.85 -6.91 30.28
CA CYS A 222 -17.96 -5.46 30.11
C CYS A 222 -16.61 -4.82 29.74
N VAL A 223 -15.54 -5.11 30.49
CA VAL A 223 -14.16 -4.63 30.18
C VAL A 223 -13.76 -4.99 28.75
N LYS A 224 -14.11 -6.20 28.27
CA LYS A 224 -13.83 -6.62 26.91
C LYS A 224 -14.70 -5.89 25.87
N ASN A 225 -16.01 -5.74 26.09
CA ASN A 225 -16.90 -5.04 25.16
C ASN A 225 -16.51 -3.55 25.01
N GLU A 226 -16.26 -2.83 26.11
CA GLU A 226 -15.87 -1.42 26.05
C GLU A 226 -14.50 -1.24 25.39
N ALA A 227 -13.54 -2.14 25.65
CA ALA A 227 -12.22 -2.05 25.04
C ALA A 227 -12.31 -2.23 23.52
N VAL A 228 -13.12 -3.16 23.01
CA VAL A 228 -13.32 -3.31 21.56
C VAL A 228 -14.04 -2.09 20.97
N HIS A 229 -15.07 -1.56 21.64
CA HIS A 229 -15.79 -0.36 21.20
C HIS A 229 -14.89 0.88 21.11
N GLU A 230 -14.17 1.20 22.19
CA GLU A 230 -13.29 2.38 22.23
C GLU A 230 -12.08 2.22 21.28
N PHE A 231 -11.55 1.01 21.09
CA PHE A 231 -10.53 0.79 20.05
C PHE A 231 -11.09 0.86 18.61
N GLY A 232 -12.41 0.70 18.42
CA GLY A 232 -13.06 1.08 17.15
C GLY A 232 -12.96 2.58 16.88
N HIS A 233 -13.19 3.42 17.91
CA HIS A 233 -12.91 4.86 17.81
C HIS A 233 -11.42 5.18 17.64
N VAL A 234 -10.50 4.42 18.27
CA VAL A 234 -9.06 4.52 17.98
C VAL A 234 -8.78 4.24 16.51
N LEU A 235 -9.49 3.32 15.86
CA LEU A 235 -9.37 3.04 14.42
C LEU A 235 -10.12 4.05 13.51
N ALA A 236 -10.56 5.17 14.08
CA ALA A 236 -11.31 6.27 13.47
C ALA A 236 -12.76 5.95 13.08
N PHE A 237 -13.34 4.87 13.61
CA PHE A 237 -14.73 4.50 13.38
C PHE A 237 -15.66 5.36 14.26
N ILE A 238 -16.89 5.56 13.79
CA ILE A 238 -17.93 6.36 14.45
C ILE A 238 -19.04 5.41 14.89
N HIS A 239 -19.82 5.85 15.87
CA HIS A 239 -21.09 5.23 16.23
C HIS A 239 -21.97 4.95 15.00
N GLU A 240 -22.41 3.71 14.82
CA GLU A 240 -23.19 3.30 13.65
C GLU A 240 -24.64 3.84 13.70
N GLN A 241 -25.13 4.23 14.89
CA GLN A 241 -26.38 4.99 15.03
C GLN A 241 -26.30 6.46 14.54
N ASP A 242 -25.11 7.04 14.40
CA ASP A 242 -24.94 8.44 13.98
C ASP A 242 -25.19 8.66 12.48
N ARG A 243 -25.26 7.57 11.71
CA ARG A 243 -25.40 7.58 10.26
C ARG A 243 -26.62 8.36 9.75
N PRO A 244 -26.56 8.91 8.52
CA PRO A 244 -27.72 9.48 7.85
C PRO A 244 -28.84 8.47 7.54
N ASP A 245 -28.52 7.18 7.42
CA ASP A 245 -29.45 6.08 7.06
C ASP A 245 -29.84 5.16 8.24
N THR A 246 -29.50 5.52 9.49
CA THR A 246 -29.93 4.80 10.70
C THR A 246 -31.47 4.68 10.77
N PRO A 247 -32.05 3.50 11.07
CA PRO A 247 -33.49 3.33 11.25
C PRO A 247 -34.06 4.21 12.37
N ALA A 248 -35.22 4.83 12.14
CA ALA A 248 -35.85 5.75 13.09
C ALA A 248 -36.06 5.13 14.49
N ALA A 249 -36.46 3.86 14.57
CA ALA A 249 -36.65 3.16 15.85
C ALA A 249 -35.37 3.09 16.71
N CYS A 250 -34.19 3.03 16.09
CA CYS A 250 -32.90 3.07 16.80
C CYS A 250 -32.61 4.49 17.32
N ILE A 251 -32.93 5.52 16.53
CA ILE A 251 -32.84 6.93 16.97
C ILE A 251 -33.78 7.19 18.17
N ASP A 252 -35.02 6.67 18.10
CA ASP A 252 -36.00 6.77 19.17
C ASP A 252 -35.55 6.04 20.45
N GLU A 253 -34.96 4.85 20.33
CA GLU A 253 -34.40 4.07 21.46
C GLU A 253 -33.21 4.79 22.12
N VAL A 254 -32.26 5.28 21.33
CA VAL A 254 -31.10 6.06 21.82
C VAL A 254 -31.55 7.34 22.53
N LEU A 255 -32.54 8.06 22.00
CA LEU A 255 -33.07 9.28 22.63
C LEU A 255 -33.98 8.98 23.84
N ALA A 256 -34.54 7.79 23.96
CA ALA A 256 -35.26 7.36 25.16
C ALA A 256 -34.31 7.00 26.31
N SER A 257 -33.13 6.43 26.02
CA SER A 257 -32.09 6.12 27.00
C SER A 257 -31.18 7.29 27.33
N GLU A 258 -30.81 8.10 26.33
CA GLU A 258 -29.93 9.26 26.45
C GLU A 258 -30.56 10.50 25.77
N PRO A 259 -31.52 11.20 26.41
CA PRO A 259 -32.23 12.34 25.81
C PRO A 259 -31.37 13.56 25.44
N THR A 260 -30.08 13.55 25.79
CA THR A 260 -29.09 14.60 25.46
C THR A 260 -28.05 14.13 24.43
N TYR A 261 -28.24 12.96 23.81
CA TYR A 261 -27.32 12.40 22.83
C TYR A 261 -27.22 13.26 21.56
N LEU A 262 -26.01 13.41 21.00
CA LEU A 262 -25.72 14.26 19.84
C LEU A 262 -25.10 13.43 18.70
N PHE A 263 -25.93 13.06 17.72
CA PHE A 263 -25.52 12.30 16.53
C PHE A 263 -24.55 13.11 15.64
N ARG A 264 -23.33 12.61 15.41
CA ARG A 264 -22.30 13.25 14.58
C ARG A 264 -22.44 12.87 13.10
N LYS A 265 -23.00 13.76 12.28
CA LYS A 265 -23.36 13.46 10.87
C LYS A 265 -22.31 13.87 9.84
N ASP A 266 -21.05 14.02 10.26
CA ASP A 266 -19.91 14.48 9.46
C ASP A 266 -18.94 13.35 9.05
N GLY A 267 -19.22 12.10 9.44
CA GLY A 267 -18.51 10.92 8.97
C GLY A 267 -18.82 10.54 7.52
N ALA A 268 -17.95 9.71 6.93
CA ALA A 268 -18.16 9.09 5.62
C ALA A 268 -18.91 7.75 5.74
N VAL A 269 -19.92 7.56 4.90
CA VAL A 269 -20.72 6.32 4.83
C VAL A 269 -20.08 5.35 3.83
N SER A 270 -19.88 4.10 4.26
CA SER A 270 -19.55 2.97 3.38
C SER A 270 -20.65 1.91 3.53
N GLY A 271 -21.16 1.33 2.44
CA GLY A 271 -22.14 0.23 2.48
C GLY A 271 -23.47 0.51 3.21
N PRO A 272 -24.33 -0.50 3.42
CA PRO A 272 -25.57 -0.39 4.21
C PRO A 272 -25.32 -0.32 5.72
N TRP A 273 -26.30 0.14 6.49
CA TRP A 273 -26.28 0.19 7.97
C TRP A 273 -26.10 -1.21 8.60
N ASP A 274 -25.18 -1.34 9.56
CA ASP A 274 -24.92 -2.59 10.27
C ASP A 274 -25.62 -2.64 11.65
N ALA A 275 -26.66 -3.49 11.74
CA ALA A 275 -27.43 -3.71 12.95
C ALA A 275 -26.66 -4.38 14.11
N GLU A 276 -25.52 -5.03 13.81
CA GLU A 276 -24.79 -5.88 14.76
C GLU A 276 -23.38 -5.37 15.08
N SER A 277 -22.94 -4.29 14.45
CA SER A 277 -21.64 -3.64 14.70
C SER A 277 -21.43 -3.35 16.19
N ILE A 278 -20.20 -3.56 16.67
CA ILE A 278 -19.81 -3.16 18.03
C ILE A 278 -19.95 -1.65 18.26
N MET A 279 -19.98 -0.84 17.20
CA MET A 279 -20.17 0.60 17.24
C MET A 279 -21.65 1.03 17.33
N ASN A 280 -22.60 0.11 17.33
CA ASN A 280 -24.04 0.40 17.27
C ASN A 280 -24.72 0.27 18.64
N TYR A 281 -25.14 1.37 19.25
CA TYR A 281 -25.84 1.37 20.55
C TYR A 281 -27.20 0.62 20.51
N CYS A 282 -27.78 0.44 19.32
CA CYS A 282 -29.03 -0.28 19.11
C CYS A 282 -28.83 -1.79 18.85
N ALA A 283 -27.59 -2.30 18.96
CA ALA A 283 -27.28 -3.70 18.70
C ALA A 283 -28.00 -4.64 19.70
N PRO A 284 -28.78 -5.64 19.24
CA PRO A 284 -29.60 -6.47 20.12
C PRO A 284 -28.83 -7.15 21.26
N GLY A 285 -29.03 -6.67 22.48
CA GLY A 285 -28.38 -7.22 23.68
C GLY A 285 -26.91 -6.82 23.85
N ILE A 286 -26.49 -5.63 23.41
CA ILE A 286 -25.14 -5.06 23.60
C ILE A 286 -24.57 -5.20 25.03
N TYR A 287 -25.42 -5.18 26.06
CA TYR A 287 -25.03 -5.35 27.47
C TYR A 287 -25.15 -6.79 28.03
N ALA A 288 -25.59 -7.76 27.23
CA ALA A 288 -26.00 -9.08 27.70
C ALA A 288 -24.96 -10.20 27.47
N TYR A 289 -23.99 -10.02 26.57
CA TYR A 289 -22.95 -10.99 26.25
C TYR A 289 -21.72 -10.31 25.63
N TYR A 290 -20.59 -11.02 25.58
CA TYR A 290 -19.40 -10.55 24.86
C TYR A 290 -19.69 -10.55 23.36
N ARG A 291 -19.51 -9.40 22.71
CA ARG A 291 -19.68 -9.26 21.25
C ARG A 291 -18.32 -9.30 20.57
N ASP A 292 -18.18 -10.25 19.65
CA ASP A 292 -17.15 -10.24 18.61
C ASP A 292 -17.52 -9.21 17.53
N LEU A 293 -16.59 -8.93 16.62
CA LEU A 293 -16.81 -7.98 15.52
C LEU A 293 -17.90 -8.46 14.56
N SER A 294 -18.71 -7.53 14.06
CA SER A 294 -19.65 -7.82 12.98
C SER A 294 -18.93 -8.06 11.64
N ALA A 295 -19.66 -8.60 10.66
CA ALA A 295 -19.15 -8.67 9.29
C ALA A 295 -18.87 -7.27 8.69
N GLY A 296 -19.54 -6.21 9.17
CA GLY A 296 -19.29 -4.81 8.79
C GLY A 296 -18.01 -4.28 9.40
N ASP A 297 -17.85 -4.43 10.72
CA ASP A 297 -16.64 -4.09 11.47
C ASP A 297 -15.39 -4.73 10.84
N ILE A 298 -15.45 -6.03 10.53
CA ILE A 298 -14.37 -6.78 9.87
C ILE A 298 -14.11 -6.25 8.44
N THR A 299 -15.17 -6.07 7.64
CA THR A 299 -15.03 -5.57 6.25
C THR A 299 -14.46 -4.15 6.21
N MET A 300 -14.83 -3.32 7.18
CA MET A 300 -14.40 -1.94 7.36
C MET A 300 -12.93 -1.86 7.76
N VAL A 301 -12.52 -2.59 8.81
CA VAL A 301 -11.11 -2.57 9.24
C VAL A 301 -10.19 -3.13 8.15
N GLN A 302 -10.63 -4.18 7.43
CA GLN A 302 -9.89 -4.74 6.29
C GLN A 302 -9.80 -3.81 5.08
N LYS A 303 -10.76 -2.90 4.90
CA LYS A 303 -10.78 -1.93 3.81
C LYS A 303 -9.81 -0.77 4.04
N TYR A 304 -9.54 -0.40 5.29
CA TYR A 304 -8.70 0.76 5.64
C TYR A 304 -7.33 0.39 6.21
N TYR A 305 -7.16 -0.82 6.76
CA TYR A 305 -5.92 -1.26 7.42
C TYR A 305 -5.39 -2.63 6.92
N GLY A 306 -5.78 -3.07 5.72
CA GLY A 306 -5.33 -4.35 5.15
C GLY A 306 -5.89 -5.58 5.86
N LYS A 307 -5.55 -6.78 5.34
CA LYS A 307 -6.09 -8.05 5.83
C LYS A 307 -5.06 -8.82 6.68
N PRO A 308 -5.50 -9.71 7.59
CA PRO A 308 -4.57 -10.59 8.30
C PRO A 308 -3.75 -11.44 7.32
N GLY A 309 -2.42 -11.43 7.47
CA GLY A 309 -1.52 -12.10 6.52
C GLY A 309 -1.46 -11.40 5.16
N SER A 310 -1.68 -10.07 5.15
CA SER A 310 -1.30 -9.20 4.06
C SER A 310 0.22 -9.27 3.81
N LYS A 311 0.65 -8.82 2.63
CA LYS A 311 2.03 -9.04 2.17
C LYS A 311 2.58 -7.82 1.46
N ILE A 312 3.82 -7.53 1.78
CA ILE A 312 4.68 -6.55 1.14
C ILE A 312 5.50 -7.23 0.05
N TYR A 313 5.48 -6.68 -1.16
CA TYR A 313 6.27 -7.17 -2.30
C TYR A 313 7.32 -6.15 -2.71
N SER A 314 8.60 -6.54 -2.59
CA SER A 314 9.77 -5.65 -2.66
C SER A 314 10.69 -6.07 -3.81
N VAL A 315 10.77 -5.29 -4.90
CA VAL A 315 11.53 -5.67 -6.12
C VAL A 315 12.92 -4.99 -6.20
N PHE A 316 13.98 -5.77 -6.35
CA PHE A 316 15.37 -5.35 -6.33
C PHE A 316 16.05 -5.53 -7.70
N THR A 317 16.01 -4.48 -8.54
CA THR A 317 16.51 -4.49 -9.93
C THR A 317 17.98 -4.10 -10.05
N ALA A 318 18.70 -4.03 -8.94
CA ALA A 318 20.16 -3.96 -8.91
C ALA A 318 20.80 -5.35 -9.04
N ASN A 319 20.00 -6.41 -8.90
CA ASN A 319 20.34 -7.75 -9.34
C ASN A 319 19.99 -7.88 -10.83
N ASP A 320 20.82 -8.58 -11.60
CA ASP A 320 20.51 -8.96 -12.98
C ASP A 320 20.48 -10.51 -13.08
N PRO A 321 19.33 -11.14 -13.37
CA PRO A 321 18.01 -10.51 -13.50
C PRO A 321 17.44 -9.99 -12.16
N PRO A 322 16.44 -9.08 -12.19
CA PRO A 322 15.77 -8.58 -10.99
C PRO A 322 15.09 -9.67 -10.15
N ILE A 323 15.10 -9.48 -8.83
CA ILE A 323 14.43 -10.35 -7.84
C ILE A 323 13.32 -9.61 -7.08
N VAL A 324 12.41 -10.35 -6.45
CA VAL A 324 11.32 -9.83 -5.61
C VAL A 324 11.33 -10.56 -4.26
N SER A 325 11.56 -9.85 -3.14
CA SER A 325 11.24 -10.42 -1.82
C SER A 325 9.76 -10.27 -1.51
N ILE A 326 9.25 -11.17 -0.67
CA ILE A 326 7.85 -11.21 -0.23
C ILE A 326 7.88 -11.28 1.29
N GLN A 327 7.35 -10.25 1.94
CA GLN A 327 7.38 -10.04 3.38
C GLN A 327 5.97 -10.02 3.94
N ASP A 328 5.80 -10.50 5.17
CA ASP A 328 4.57 -10.25 5.94
C ASP A 328 4.46 -8.74 6.22
N SER A 329 3.31 -8.13 5.98
CA SER A 329 3.16 -6.66 6.13
C SER A 329 3.15 -6.20 7.59
N LYS A 330 2.94 -7.12 8.53
CA LYS A 330 2.77 -6.88 9.96
C LYS A 330 4.06 -7.13 10.74
N THR A 331 4.79 -8.19 10.42
CA THR A 331 6.08 -8.53 11.05
C THR A 331 7.31 -8.06 10.27
N PHE A 332 7.17 -7.78 8.97
CA PHE A 332 8.25 -7.51 8.01
C PHE A 332 9.26 -8.68 7.84
N GLU A 333 8.93 -9.88 8.33
CA GLU A 333 9.72 -11.09 8.08
C GLU A 333 9.49 -11.59 6.64
N ASP A 334 10.55 -12.07 5.97
CA ASP A 334 10.45 -12.69 4.65
C ASP A 334 9.64 -14.00 4.75
N VAL A 335 8.46 -14.07 4.11
CA VAL A 335 7.53 -15.22 4.15
C VAL A 335 7.79 -16.26 3.06
N ALA A 336 8.64 -15.93 2.08
CA ALA A 336 9.04 -16.83 1.01
C ALA A 336 10.48 -16.52 0.55
N ASP A 337 11.13 -17.50 -0.09
CA ASP A 337 12.36 -17.24 -0.86
C ASP A 337 12.08 -16.23 -1.97
N TYR A 338 13.07 -15.37 -2.28
CA TYR A 338 12.91 -14.31 -3.28
C TYR A 338 12.61 -14.88 -4.69
N LEU A 339 11.64 -14.29 -5.37
CA LEU A 339 11.31 -14.65 -6.75
C LEU A 339 12.30 -14.01 -7.71
N THR A 340 13.03 -14.82 -8.48
CA THR A 340 13.87 -14.33 -9.59
C THR A 340 13.02 -14.23 -10.86
N ILE A 341 13.00 -13.07 -11.52
CA ILE A 341 12.25 -12.92 -12.78
C ILE A 341 13.08 -13.53 -13.94
N PRO A 342 12.64 -14.61 -14.60
CA PRO A 342 13.46 -15.30 -15.59
C PRO A 342 13.50 -14.52 -16.92
N ASN A 343 14.58 -14.71 -17.70
CA ASN A 343 14.80 -14.04 -19.00
C ASN A 343 14.79 -12.50 -18.92
N ALA A 344 15.09 -11.93 -17.75
CA ALA A 344 15.10 -10.49 -17.49
C ALA A 344 16.52 -9.89 -17.47
N GLN A 345 17.51 -10.58 -18.04
CA GLN A 345 18.87 -10.07 -18.22
C GLN A 345 18.88 -8.74 -18.98
N ASP A 346 19.76 -7.82 -18.60
CA ASP A 346 19.88 -6.45 -19.15
C ASP A 346 18.55 -5.66 -19.18
N SER A 347 17.56 -6.05 -18.36
CA SER A 347 16.18 -5.53 -18.45
C SER A 347 15.79 -4.69 -17.23
N VAL A 348 15.52 -3.41 -17.47
CA VAL A 348 15.16 -2.46 -16.40
C VAL A 348 13.67 -2.55 -16.10
N LEU A 349 13.29 -2.65 -14.83
CA LEU A 349 11.88 -2.57 -14.42
C LEU A 349 11.34 -1.17 -14.67
N ARG A 350 10.19 -1.09 -15.34
CA ARG A 350 9.52 0.17 -15.68
C ARG A 350 8.23 0.38 -14.89
N HIS A 351 7.52 -0.71 -14.56
CA HIS A 351 6.25 -0.68 -13.84
C HIS A 351 6.11 -1.92 -12.96
N PHE A 352 5.48 -1.77 -11.79
CA PHE A 352 5.19 -2.84 -10.83
C PHE A 352 4.00 -2.39 -9.99
N TYR A 353 2.82 -2.98 -10.19
CA TYR A 353 1.55 -2.55 -9.59
C TYR A 353 0.71 -3.74 -9.14
N ALA A 354 0.01 -3.63 -8.00
CA ALA A 354 -1.04 -4.58 -7.63
C ALA A 354 -2.32 -4.29 -8.40
N THR A 355 -3.04 -5.35 -8.79
CA THR A 355 -4.44 -5.21 -9.21
C THR A 355 -5.30 -4.67 -8.06
N PRO A 356 -6.40 -3.94 -8.32
CA PRO A 356 -7.31 -3.46 -7.27
C PRO A 356 -7.92 -4.52 -6.34
N ASP A 357 -8.01 -5.79 -6.79
CA ASP A 357 -8.39 -6.93 -5.95
C ASP A 357 -7.22 -7.48 -5.09
N GLY A 358 -6.01 -6.98 -5.31
CA GLY A 358 -4.73 -7.41 -4.72
C GLY A 358 -4.27 -8.81 -5.13
N ASN A 359 -4.98 -9.51 -6.02
CA ASN A 359 -4.76 -10.93 -6.32
C ASN A 359 -3.58 -11.17 -7.28
N LYS A 360 -3.08 -10.12 -7.94
CA LYS A 360 -1.92 -10.17 -8.83
C LYS A 360 -1.06 -8.93 -8.65
N ILE A 361 0.23 -9.10 -8.88
CA ILE A 361 1.16 -7.99 -9.08
C ILE A 361 1.65 -8.05 -10.52
N ALA A 362 1.19 -7.10 -11.33
CA ALA A 362 1.56 -6.98 -12.74
C ALA A 362 2.79 -6.10 -12.87
N TYR A 363 3.76 -6.55 -13.66
CA TYR A 363 5.04 -5.86 -13.85
C TYR A 363 5.43 -5.78 -15.32
N THR A 364 6.23 -4.77 -15.66
CA THR A 364 6.89 -4.72 -16.97
C THR A 364 8.37 -4.36 -16.87
N LEU A 365 9.19 -5.10 -17.61
CA LEU A 365 10.61 -4.80 -17.82
C LEU A 365 10.79 -4.27 -19.24
N VAL A 366 11.80 -3.43 -19.47
CA VAL A 366 12.22 -2.97 -20.80
C VAL A 366 13.72 -3.24 -20.98
N ASN A 367 14.05 -4.00 -22.02
CA ASN A 367 15.41 -4.25 -22.47
C ASN A 367 15.68 -3.38 -23.70
N ARG A 368 16.74 -2.55 -23.68
CA ARG A 368 17.03 -1.59 -24.75
C ARG A 368 17.36 -2.24 -26.11
N GLN A 369 17.61 -3.55 -26.14
CA GLN A 369 17.90 -4.32 -27.35
C GLN A 369 16.77 -5.29 -27.72
N ASN A 370 16.14 -5.93 -26.72
CA ASN A 370 15.25 -7.09 -26.91
C ASN A 370 13.75 -6.78 -26.73
N GLY A 371 13.36 -5.51 -26.66
CA GLY A 371 11.96 -5.09 -26.49
C GLY A 371 11.54 -5.04 -25.02
N SER A 372 10.34 -5.51 -24.72
CA SER A 372 9.76 -5.44 -23.36
C SER A 372 9.26 -6.79 -22.88
N ILE A 373 9.01 -6.90 -21.58
CA ILE A 373 8.38 -8.05 -20.94
C ILE A 373 7.18 -7.52 -20.14
N LEU A 374 6.04 -8.19 -20.26
CA LEU A 374 4.90 -8.05 -19.34
C LEU A 374 4.73 -9.39 -18.60
N GLY A 375 4.52 -9.34 -17.29
CA GLY A 375 4.23 -10.54 -16.51
C GLY A 375 3.45 -10.23 -15.24
N TYR A 376 3.14 -11.28 -14.47
CA TYR A 376 2.55 -11.12 -13.16
C TYR A 376 2.95 -12.22 -12.15
N ILE A 377 2.94 -11.82 -10.88
CA ILE A 377 2.99 -12.68 -9.70
C ILE A 377 1.55 -12.91 -9.23
N ASP A 378 1.17 -14.14 -8.95
CA ASP A 378 -0.08 -14.48 -8.26
C ASP A 378 0.14 -14.42 -6.75
N THR A 379 -0.66 -13.62 -6.04
CA THR A 379 -0.42 -13.30 -4.62
C THR A 379 -1.08 -14.27 -3.64
N HIS A 380 -1.77 -15.30 -4.13
CA HIS A 380 -2.27 -16.42 -3.31
C HIS A 380 -1.25 -17.54 -3.18
N SER A 381 -0.47 -17.74 -4.25
CA SER A 381 0.52 -18.80 -4.36
C SER A 381 1.96 -18.28 -4.44
N ASP A 382 2.16 -17.00 -4.14
CA ASP A 382 3.44 -16.29 -4.06
C ASP A 382 4.40 -16.61 -5.21
N THR A 383 3.89 -16.76 -6.43
CA THR A 383 4.68 -17.25 -7.58
C THR A 383 4.37 -16.53 -8.88
N LEU A 384 5.41 -16.38 -9.70
CA LEU A 384 5.32 -15.88 -11.06
C LEU A 384 4.57 -16.90 -11.93
N LYS A 385 3.36 -16.56 -12.38
CA LYS A 385 2.49 -17.46 -13.17
C LYS A 385 2.48 -17.18 -14.66
N GLY A 386 2.72 -15.93 -15.05
CA GLY A 386 2.65 -15.51 -16.44
C GLY A 386 3.74 -14.52 -16.79
N GLN A 387 4.38 -14.73 -17.94
CA GLN A 387 5.33 -13.81 -18.54
C GLN A 387 5.23 -13.86 -20.05
N LYS A 388 5.40 -12.72 -20.71
CA LYS A 388 5.32 -12.55 -22.16
C LYS A 388 6.28 -11.49 -22.65
N THR A 389 7.13 -11.85 -23.60
CA THR A 389 7.90 -10.88 -24.39
C THR A 389 6.97 -10.11 -25.32
N ILE A 390 7.15 -8.80 -25.36
CA ILE A 390 6.50 -7.83 -26.23
C ILE A 390 7.61 -7.26 -27.11
N VAL A 391 7.44 -7.29 -28.43
CA VAL A 391 8.50 -6.86 -29.39
C VAL A 391 8.70 -5.34 -29.35
N GLU A 392 7.65 -4.62 -28.96
CA GLU A 392 7.60 -3.17 -28.88
C GLU A 392 8.12 -2.62 -27.53
N GLU A 393 8.49 -1.35 -27.49
CA GLU A 393 8.77 -0.62 -26.25
C GLU A 393 7.46 -0.40 -25.49
N VAL A 394 7.34 -0.91 -24.27
CA VAL A 394 6.30 -0.51 -23.33
C VAL A 394 6.69 0.84 -22.74
N VAL A 395 5.90 1.87 -23.03
CA VAL A 395 6.16 3.27 -22.66
C VAL A 395 5.56 3.60 -21.30
N ASP A 396 4.35 3.11 -21.04
CA ASP A 396 3.60 3.29 -19.79
C ASP A 396 2.64 2.11 -19.57
N MET A 397 2.26 1.85 -18.31
CA MET A 397 1.24 0.87 -17.93
C MET A 397 0.38 1.39 -16.77
N LYS A 398 -0.93 1.12 -16.82
CA LYS A 398 -1.88 1.22 -15.71
C LYS A 398 -2.81 0.01 -15.71
N LEU A 399 -3.40 -0.31 -14.57
CA LEU A 399 -4.30 -1.47 -14.44
C LEU A 399 -5.77 -1.05 -14.51
N SER A 400 -6.64 -1.97 -14.89
CA SER A 400 -8.08 -1.75 -14.91
C SER A 400 -8.70 -1.90 -13.51
N GLY A 401 -9.75 -1.12 -13.25
CA GLY A 401 -10.50 -1.14 -11.99
C GLY A 401 -11.12 -2.49 -11.62
N ASP A 402 -11.44 -3.31 -12.63
CA ASP A 402 -11.96 -4.68 -12.49
C ASP A 402 -10.86 -5.75 -12.29
N SER A 403 -9.59 -5.33 -12.14
CA SER A 403 -8.43 -6.23 -11.96
C SER A 403 -8.13 -7.19 -13.11
N LYS A 404 -8.79 -7.00 -14.26
CA LYS A 404 -8.73 -7.94 -15.39
C LYS A 404 -7.63 -7.62 -16.41
N TYR A 405 -7.32 -6.34 -16.63
CA TYR A 405 -6.45 -5.89 -17.72
C TYR A 405 -5.26 -5.06 -17.22
N ALA A 406 -4.13 -5.22 -17.91
CA ALA A 406 -3.09 -4.19 -17.98
C ALA A 406 -3.32 -3.35 -19.25
N TYR A 407 -3.60 -2.07 -19.06
CA TYR A 407 -3.58 -1.08 -20.13
C TYR A 407 -2.13 -0.63 -20.35
N VAL A 408 -1.64 -0.76 -21.58
CA VAL A 408 -0.24 -0.61 -21.95
C VAL A 408 -0.11 0.33 -23.14
N VAL A 409 0.62 1.43 -22.97
CA VAL A 409 1.07 2.25 -24.11
C VAL A 409 2.32 1.60 -24.69
N TRP A 410 2.29 1.31 -25.99
CA TRP A 410 3.37 0.65 -26.72
C TRP A 410 3.89 1.52 -27.87
N LYS A 411 5.16 1.34 -28.24
CA LYS A 411 5.84 2.08 -29.31
C LYS A 411 6.81 1.20 -30.10
N GLN A 412 6.81 1.36 -31.42
CA GLN A 412 7.76 0.73 -32.34
C GLN A 412 8.13 1.72 -33.44
N GLY A 413 9.33 2.31 -33.36
CA GLY A 413 9.73 3.42 -34.22
C GLY A 413 8.82 4.64 -34.03
N THR A 414 8.15 5.07 -35.10
CA THR A 414 7.12 6.13 -35.09
C THR A 414 5.71 5.60 -34.82
N SER A 415 5.48 4.29 -34.96
CA SER A 415 4.19 3.66 -34.63
C SER A 415 4.03 3.49 -33.11
N GLY A 416 2.80 3.50 -32.65
CA GLY A 416 2.46 3.24 -31.25
C GLY A 416 0.96 3.26 -31.02
N GLY A 417 0.56 2.96 -29.79
CA GLY A 417 -0.84 3.00 -29.39
C GLY A 417 -1.09 2.46 -27.99
N LEU A 418 -2.34 2.13 -27.72
CA LEU A 418 -2.82 1.56 -26.47
C LEU A 418 -3.28 0.12 -26.69
N ARG A 419 -2.93 -0.79 -25.77
CA ARG A 419 -3.41 -2.17 -25.74
C ARG A 419 -3.97 -2.49 -24.36
N ALA A 420 -5.03 -3.30 -24.30
CA ALA A 420 -5.32 -4.07 -23.10
C ALA A 420 -4.73 -5.48 -23.25
N TYR A 421 -3.96 -5.91 -22.26
CA TYR A 421 -3.56 -7.29 -22.08
C TYR A 421 -4.42 -7.90 -20.98
N ASP A 422 -5.10 -9.02 -21.24
CA ASP A 422 -5.82 -9.77 -20.22
C ASP A 422 -4.80 -10.39 -19.25
N LEU A 423 -4.91 -10.11 -17.95
CA LEU A 423 -3.92 -10.52 -16.94
C LEU A 423 -3.97 -12.03 -16.63
N SER A 424 -5.00 -12.76 -17.07
CA SER A 424 -5.06 -14.21 -16.88
C SER A 424 -4.30 -14.98 -17.97
N THR A 425 -4.29 -14.46 -19.21
CA THR A 425 -3.69 -15.13 -20.38
C THR A 425 -2.47 -14.41 -20.97
N LEU A 426 -2.24 -13.15 -20.59
CA LEU A 426 -1.35 -12.19 -21.24
C LEU A 426 -1.58 -12.03 -22.76
N THR A 427 -2.76 -12.38 -23.26
CA THR A 427 -3.14 -12.08 -24.65
C THR A 427 -3.62 -10.64 -24.79
N VAL A 428 -3.37 -10.02 -25.94
CA VAL A 428 -3.95 -8.71 -26.27
C VAL A 428 -5.45 -8.89 -26.43
N ALA A 429 -6.25 -8.30 -25.54
CA ALA A 429 -7.70 -8.31 -25.61
C ALA A 429 -8.22 -7.34 -26.68
N TRP A 430 -7.58 -6.17 -26.78
CA TRP A 430 -7.81 -5.19 -27.84
C TRP A 430 -6.58 -4.28 -28.05
N ASN A 431 -6.49 -3.67 -29.24
CA ASN A 431 -5.41 -2.77 -29.64
C ASN A 431 -5.98 -1.56 -30.38
N LEU A 432 -5.76 -0.36 -29.85
CA LEU A 432 -6.09 0.92 -30.46
C LEU A 432 -4.79 1.61 -30.93
N PRO A 433 -4.51 1.70 -32.24
CA PRO A 433 -3.43 2.52 -32.77
C PRO A 433 -3.65 3.99 -32.37
N LEU A 434 -2.68 4.58 -31.68
CA LEU A 434 -2.76 5.95 -31.15
C LEU A 434 -1.34 6.54 -31.20
N ALA A 435 -0.96 7.01 -32.39
CA ALA A 435 0.37 7.51 -32.66
C ALA A 435 0.72 8.68 -31.73
N GLY A 436 1.91 8.62 -31.11
CA GLY A 436 2.37 9.65 -30.18
C GLY A 436 1.92 9.48 -28.72
N ALA A 437 1.13 8.46 -28.35
CA ALA A 437 0.81 8.18 -26.95
C ALA A 437 2.07 8.07 -26.05
N LYS A 438 2.01 8.68 -24.85
CA LYS A 438 3.12 8.81 -23.89
C LYS A 438 2.81 8.29 -22.49
N GLN A 439 1.63 8.64 -21.97
CA GLN A 439 1.22 8.36 -20.59
C GLN A 439 -0.27 7.98 -20.58
N ILE A 440 -0.63 7.00 -19.75
CA ILE A 440 -1.99 6.71 -19.31
C ILE A 440 -2.18 7.45 -17.99
N VAL A 441 -3.12 8.40 -17.93
CA VAL A 441 -3.49 8.99 -16.64
C VAL A 441 -4.17 7.92 -15.80
N GLU A 442 -3.80 7.85 -14.52
CA GLU A 442 -4.28 6.86 -13.58
C GLU A 442 -5.82 6.93 -13.41
N PRO A 443 -6.56 5.86 -13.73
CA PRO A 443 -8.00 5.80 -13.49
C PRO A 443 -8.27 5.85 -11.98
N ARG A 444 -9.24 6.66 -11.54
CA ARG A 444 -9.59 6.77 -10.11
C ARG A 444 -10.86 6.00 -9.78
N ASN A 445 -11.78 5.85 -10.74
CA ASN A 445 -13.02 5.11 -10.59
C ASN A 445 -12.89 3.67 -11.13
N THR A 446 -13.19 2.66 -10.30
CA THR A 446 -13.18 1.26 -10.75
C THR A 446 -14.28 0.93 -11.76
N SER A 447 -15.35 1.74 -11.81
CA SER A 447 -16.41 1.70 -12.83
C SER A 447 -16.15 2.67 -14.00
N GLY A 448 -14.99 3.34 -14.04
CA GLY A 448 -14.62 4.33 -15.04
C GLY A 448 -14.55 3.71 -16.44
N GLN A 449 -15.39 4.20 -17.37
CA GLN A 449 -15.45 3.70 -18.74
C GLN A 449 -14.49 4.41 -19.70
N GLN A 450 -13.62 5.27 -19.20
CA GLN A 450 -12.75 6.15 -19.99
C GLN A 450 -11.30 6.08 -19.50
N LEU A 451 -10.36 6.18 -20.43
CA LEU A 451 -8.94 6.38 -20.17
C LEU A 451 -8.51 7.69 -20.83
N TYR A 452 -7.75 8.50 -20.09
CA TYR A 452 -7.15 9.73 -20.60
C TYR A 452 -5.70 9.46 -20.94
N ILE A 453 -5.33 9.66 -22.22
CA ILE A 453 -4.00 9.34 -22.74
C ILE A 453 -3.32 10.62 -23.19
N VAL A 454 -2.13 10.91 -22.66
CA VAL A 454 -1.30 12.04 -23.11
C VAL A 454 -0.64 11.68 -24.44
N VAL A 455 -0.85 12.48 -25.48
CA VAL A 455 -0.41 12.22 -26.86
C VAL A 455 0.41 13.39 -27.42
N ASN A 456 1.65 13.11 -27.87
CA ASN A 456 2.42 14.04 -28.70
C ASN A 456 3.43 13.31 -29.62
N SER A 457 3.86 13.95 -30.70
CA SER A 457 4.84 13.39 -31.65
C SER A 457 6.30 13.77 -31.34
N GLY A 458 6.56 14.43 -30.21
CA GLY A 458 7.87 14.98 -29.83
C GLY A 458 7.88 16.51 -29.78
N VAL A 459 9.07 17.09 -29.54
CA VAL A 459 9.28 18.53 -29.33
C VAL A 459 8.72 19.36 -30.50
N GLY A 460 7.96 20.41 -30.19
CA GLY A 460 7.36 21.31 -31.17
C GLY A 460 6.10 20.76 -31.89
N SER A 461 5.68 19.54 -31.60
CA SER A 461 4.42 18.99 -32.13
C SER A 461 3.21 19.40 -31.27
N ALA A 462 2.02 19.48 -31.88
CA ALA A 462 0.79 19.67 -31.13
C ALA A 462 0.57 18.54 -30.11
N GLN A 463 0.08 18.89 -28.92
CA GLN A 463 -0.16 17.96 -27.83
C GLN A 463 -1.64 17.92 -27.44
N SER A 464 -2.14 16.72 -27.17
CA SER A 464 -3.51 16.52 -26.70
C SER A 464 -3.62 15.48 -25.58
N VAL A 465 -4.77 15.51 -24.90
CA VAL A 465 -5.27 14.39 -24.12
C VAL A 465 -6.36 13.69 -24.93
N ALA A 466 -6.07 12.47 -25.38
CA ALA A 466 -7.04 11.62 -26.06
C ALA A 466 -7.91 10.88 -25.02
N VAL A 467 -9.24 10.89 -25.22
CA VAL A 467 -10.18 10.15 -24.37
C VAL A 467 -10.55 8.86 -25.08
N VAL A 468 -10.25 7.71 -24.46
CA VAL A 468 -10.52 6.37 -25.00
C VAL A 468 -11.62 5.71 -24.19
N ASN A 469 -12.69 5.24 -24.84
CA ASN A 469 -13.73 4.46 -24.19
C ASN A 469 -13.32 2.98 -24.12
N VAL A 470 -13.31 2.40 -22.92
CA VAL A 470 -12.81 1.03 -22.69
C VAL A 470 -13.79 -0.08 -23.10
N ASN A 471 -15.06 0.25 -23.35
CA ASN A 471 -16.10 -0.69 -23.77
C ASN A 471 -16.24 -0.79 -25.30
N SER A 472 -16.04 0.33 -26.02
CA SER A 472 -15.98 0.33 -27.49
C SER A 472 -14.56 0.15 -28.05
N HIS A 473 -13.53 0.28 -27.20
CA HIS A 473 -12.11 0.25 -27.55
C HIS A 473 -11.70 1.35 -28.55
N THR A 474 -12.43 2.48 -28.57
CA THR A 474 -12.23 3.59 -29.51
C THR A 474 -11.87 4.88 -28.78
N GLN A 475 -11.09 5.72 -29.45
CA GLN A 475 -10.98 7.13 -29.09
C GLN A 475 -12.33 7.83 -29.34
N ILE A 476 -12.85 8.53 -28.34
CA ILE A 476 -14.13 9.27 -28.39
C ILE A 476 -13.96 10.79 -28.34
N SER A 477 -12.81 11.29 -27.88
CA SER A 477 -12.48 12.72 -27.88
C SER A 477 -10.96 12.96 -27.95
N SER A 478 -10.56 14.21 -28.18
CA SER A 478 -9.19 14.71 -28.08
C SER A 478 -9.20 16.18 -27.66
N PHE A 479 -8.70 16.48 -26.47
CA PHE A 479 -8.62 17.85 -25.97
C PHE A 479 -7.22 18.42 -26.23
N SER A 480 -7.13 19.56 -26.92
CA SER A 480 -5.83 20.21 -27.18
C SER A 480 -5.29 20.86 -25.90
N VAL A 481 -4.01 20.63 -25.61
CA VAL A 481 -3.32 21.17 -24.43
C VAL A 481 -2.01 21.86 -24.82
N GLY A 482 -1.99 22.48 -26.01
CA GLY A 482 -0.88 23.28 -26.51
C GLY A 482 0.13 22.50 -27.37
N THR A 483 1.42 22.80 -27.18
CA THR A 483 2.53 22.28 -27.99
C THR A 483 3.55 21.60 -27.09
N ALA A 484 3.92 20.36 -27.42
CA ALA A 484 4.87 19.58 -26.64
C ALA A 484 6.26 20.23 -26.58
N ARG A 485 6.83 20.31 -25.37
CA ARG A 485 8.17 20.85 -25.12
C ARG A 485 9.23 19.74 -25.15
N SER A 486 10.37 19.92 -24.46
CA SER A 486 11.48 18.95 -24.47
C SER A 486 11.11 17.58 -23.86
N ARG A 487 10.08 17.56 -23.01
CA ARG A 487 9.52 16.37 -22.37
C ARG A 487 7.99 16.34 -22.55
N PRO A 488 7.34 15.15 -22.43
CA PRO A 488 5.89 15.08 -22.34
C PRO A 488 5.39 15.71 -21.04
N LEU A 489 4.23 16.38 -21.11
CA LEU A 489 3.40 16.68 -19.95
C LEU A 489 3.19 15.45 -19.06
N VAL A 490 3.15 15.66 -17.75
CA VAL A 490 2.63 14.69 -16.78
C VAL A 490 1.23 15.11 -16.33
N ALA A 491 0.30 14.16 -16.23
CA ALA A 491 -1.09 14.43 -15.87
C ALA A 491 -1.66 13.42 -14.86
N GLY A 492 -2.58 13.90 -14.04
CA GLY A 492 -3.28 13.18 -12.97
C GLY A 492 -4.75 13.59 -12.89
N LEU A 493 -5.61 12.70 -12.38
CA LEU A 493 -7.07 12.82 -12.44
C LEU A 493 -7.66 13.00 -11.03
N THR A 494 -8.62 13.91 -10.86
CA THR A 494 -9.35 14.06 -9.58
C THR A 494 -10.15 12.79 -9.23
N PRO A 495 -10.40 12.51 -7.94
CA PRO A 495 -11.19 11.34 -7.53
C PRO A 495 -12.61 11.26 -8.09
N ASP A 496 -13.18 12.38 -8.56
CA ASP A 496 -14.49 12.46 -9.21
C ASP A 496 -14.42 12.44 -10.76
N GLU A 497 -13.21 12.29 -11.31
CA GLU A 497 -12.87 12.22 -12.74
C GLU A 497 -13.30 13.43 -13.60
N LYS A 498 -13.64 14.57 -12.98
CA LYS A 498 -14.05 15.80 -13.69
C LYS A 498 -12.90 16.71 -14.11
N THR A 499 -11.76 16.66 -13.41
CA THR A 499 -10.63 17.55 -13.69
C THR A 499 -9.34 16.74 -13.83
N LEU A 500 -8.63 16.99 -14.92
CA LEU A 500 -7.24 16.60 -15.09
C LEU A 500 -6.33 17.76 -14.68
N TYR A 501 -5.44 17.52 -13.71
CA TYR A 501 -4.32 18.42 -13.46
C TYR A 501 -3.12 17.99 -14.30
N ILE A 502 -2.46 18.98 -14.88
CA ILE A 502 -1.40 18.81 -15.88
C ILE A 502 -0.23 19.68 -15.45
N ALA A 503 0.98 19.13 -15.41
CA ALA A 503 2.20 19.91 -15.33
C ALA A 503 3.00 19.80 -16.63
N ASP A 504 3.34 20.96 -17.18
CA ASP A 504 4.36 21.08 -18.21
C ASP A 504 5.74 21.12 -17.53
N PRO A 505 6.67 20.23 -17.90
CA PRO A 505 8.00 20.13 -17.28
C PRO A 505 8.93 21.30 -17.63
N GLY A 506 8.53 22.17 -18.55
CA GLY A 506 9.32 23.27 -19.08
C GLY A 506 10.06 22.92 -20.36
N ALA A 507 10.88 23.87 -20.79
CA ALA A 507 12.00 23.67 -21.70
C ALA A 507 13.23 24.31 -21.05
N ASP A 508 14.43 24.07 -21.56
CA ASP A 508 15.70 24.46 -20.92
C ASP A 508 15.86 25.98 -20.64
N ASN A 509 14.94 26.83 -21.13
CA ASN A 509 14.85 28.27 -20.87
C ASN A 509 13.40 28.76 -20.62
N GLN A 510 12.45 27.89 -20.27
CA GLN A 510 11.07 28.26 -19.94
C GLN A 510 10.61 27.55 -18.68
N ALA A 511 10.03 28.31 -17.75
CA ALA A 511 9.52 27.77 -16.50
C ALA A 511 8.48 26.65 -16.74
N PRO A 512 8.52 25.56 -15.95
CA PRO A 512 7.41 24.63 -15.84
C PRO A 512 6.15 25.38 -15.39
N PHE A 513 4.97 24.86 -15.73
CA PHE A 513 3.70 25.45 -15.30
C PHE A 513 2.65 24.37 -15.04
N MET A 514 1.66 24.70 -14.21
CA MET A 514 0.50 23.85 -13.99
C MET A 514 -0.72 24.38 -14.76
N ALA A 515 -1.54 23.47 -15.26
CA ALA A 515 -2.82 23.72 -15.89
C ALA A 515 -3.90 22.74 -15.39
N GLU A 516 -5.16 23.11 -15.60
CA GLU A 516 -6.32 22.25 -15.41
C GLU A 516 -7.03 22.01 -16.75
N LEU A 517 -7.63 20.83 -16.89
CA LEU A 517 -8.46 20.44 -18.03
C LEU A 517 -9.75 19.80 -17.51
N ASP A 518 -10.87 20.48 -17.73
CA ASP A 518 -12.21 19.95 -17.47
C ASP A 518 -12.52 18.82 -18.47
N THR A 519 -12.79 17.62 -17.96
CA THR A 519 -12.91 16.40 -18.78
C THR A 519 -14.22 16.30 -19.56
N GLN A 520 -15.23 17.10 -19.21
CA GLN A 520 -16.58 17.04 -19.80
C GLN A 520 -16.72 18.03 -20.97
N SER A 521 -16.18 19.23 -20.82
CA SER A 521 -16.20 20.31 -21.80
C SER A 521 -14.94 20.38 -22.65
N GLY A 522 -13.84 19.77 -22.21
CA GLY A 522 -12.53 19.90 -22.84
C GLY A 522 -11.86 21.25 -22.60
N ARG A 523 -12.34 22.04 -21.64
CA ARG A 523 -11.79 23.37 -21.32
C ARG A 523 -10.45 23.24 -20.62
N TYR A 524 -9.38 23.50 -21.36
CA TYR A 524 -8.03 23.71 -20.83
C TYR A 524 -7.87 25.14 -20.29
N SER A 525 -7.27 25.29 -19.11
CA SER A 525 -6.89 26.57 -18.51
C SER A 525 -5.50 26.48 -17.85
N GLU A 526 -4.55 27.30 -18.27
CA GLU A 526 -3.28 27.46 -17.56
C GLU A 526 -3.51 28.14 -16.21
N LEU A 527 -2.90 27.62 -15.14
CA LEU A 527 -3.11 28.08 -13.76
C LEU A 527 -2.02 29.05 -13.32
N GLN A 528 -0.77 28.57 -13.23
CA GLN A 528 0.39 29.39 -12.88
C GLN A 528 1.73 28.70 -13.18
N PRO A 529 2.83 29.46 -13.35
CA PRO A 529 4.18 28.91 -13.37
C PRO A 529 4.53 28.17 -12.07
N ILE A 530 5.24 27.06 -12.20
CA ILE A 530 5.82 26.30 -11.10
C ILE A 530 7.17 26.95 -10.75
N SER A 531 7.40 27.19 -9.46
CA SER A 531 8.60 27.84 -8.94
C SER A 531 9.46 26.86 -8.16
N PRO A 532 10.80 26.87 -8.30
CA PRO A 532 11.59 27.71 -9.19
C PRO A 532 11.47 27.29 -10.66
N ALA A 533 11.85 28.21 -11.58
CA ALA A 533 11.70 28.04 -13.03
C ALA A 533 12.53 26.87 -13.65
N ASP A 534 13.37 26.22 -12.86
CA ASP A 534 14.24 25.10 -13.20
C ASP A 534 13.93 23.82 -12.39
N ALA A 535 12.71 23.70 -11.83
CA ALA A 535 12.29 22.59 -10.97
C ALA A 535 12.40 21.17 -11.59
N ASP A 536 12.45 21.09 -12.93
CA ASP A 536 12.41 19.87 -13.74
C ASP A 536 11.37 18.85 -13.25
N VAL A 537 10.09 19.22 -13.41
CA VAL A 537 8.97 18.37 -13.03
C VAL A 537 8.97 17.10 -13.87
N HIS A 538 8.74 15.96 -13.23
CA HIS A 538 8.86 14.64 -13.87
C HIS A 538 7.80 13.63 -13.42
N ASP A 539 6.98 13.97 -12.44
CA ASP A 539 5.81 13.22 -12.01
C ASP A 539 4.74 14.18 -11.44
N LEU A 540 3.48 13.74 -11.43
CA LEU A 540 2.35 14.47 -10.87
C LEU A 540 1.32 13.44 -10.35
N HIS A 541 0.93 13.56 -9.09
CA HIS A 541 -0.21 12.82 -8.54
C HIS A 541 -1.25 13.75 -7.91
N VAL A 542 -2.53 13.49 -8.17
CA VAL A 542 -3.66 14.27 -7.63
C VAL A 542 -4.15 13.58 -6.37
N LEU A 543 -3.71 14.05 -5.20
CA LEU A 543 -3.94 13.41 -3.91
C LEU A 543 -5.45 13.33 -3.61
N ASP A 544 -6.13 14.48 -3.66
CA ASP A 544 -7.57 14.63 -3.46
C ASP A 544 -8.18 15.65 -4.46
N SER A 545 -9.34 16.25 -4.16
CA SER A 545 -9.98 17.27 -5.01
C SER A 545 -9.38 18.68 -4.85
N ASN A 546 -8.43 18.88 -3.95
CA ASN A 546 -7.86 20.17 -3.56
C ASN A 546 -6.31 20.18 -3.50
N GLN A 547 -5.63 19.03 -3.56
CA GLN A 547 -4.17 18.92 -3.48
C GLN A 547 -3.57 18.10 -4.62
N VAL A 548 -2.49 18.63 -5.21
CA VAL A 548 -1.73 17.97 -6.28
C VAL A 548 -0.25 17.96 -5.93
N LEU A 549 0.33 16.77 -5.83
CA LEU A 549 1.75 16.53 -5.60
C LEU A 549 2.52 16.58 -6.93
N LEU A 550 3.70 17.21 -6.93
CA LEU A 550 4.61 17.31 -8.09
C LEU A 550 6.00 16.78 -7.75
N GLY A 551 6.50 15.87 -8.59
CA GLY A 551 7.83 15.28 -8.48
C GLY A 551 8.86 16.10 -9.25
N THR A 552 9.93 16.51 -8.58
CA THR A 552 10.99 17.39 -9.09
C THR A 552 12.31 16.63 -9.21
N LYS A 553 13.11 16.89 -10.26
CA LYS A 553 14.49 16.36 -10.35
C LYS A 553 15.55 17.37 -9.94
N LYS A 554 15.18 18.64 -9.75
CA LYS A 554 16.09 19.65 -9.25
C LYS A 554 16.63 19.26 -7.86
N LYS A 555 17.96 19.22 -7.74
CA LYS A 555 18.65 19.05 -6.46
C LYS A 555 18.35 20.21 -5.51
N GLY A 556 18.15 19.89 -4.23
CA GLY A 556 17.75 20.84 -3.19
C GLY A 556 16.30 21.31 -3.29
N LEU A 557 15.47 20.72 -4.16
CA LEU A 557 14.06 21.02 -4.27
C LEU A 557 13.22 19.82 -3.82
N ALA A 558 12.55 19.99 -2.68
CA ALA A 558 11.56 19.03 -2.19
C ALA A 558 10.40 18.86 -3.20
N PRO A 559 9.64 17.76 -3.12
CA PRO A 559 8.35 17.66 -3.81
C PRO A 559 7.46 18.86 -3.46
N LEU A 560 6.62 19.28 -4.41
CA LEU A 560 5.74 20.44 -4.25
C LEU A 560 4.29 19.97 -4.13
N ILE A 561 3.55 20.47 -3.14
CA ILE A 561 2.09 20.35 -3.08
C ILE A 561 1.49 21.66 -3.61
N TYR A 562 0.69 21.56 -4.66
CA TYR A 562 -0.21 22.62 -5.10
C TYR A 562 -1.56 22.49 -4.39
N THR A 563 -1.98 23.54 -3.69
CA THR A 563 -3.31 23.63 -3.07
C THR A 563 -4.23 24.44 -3.98
N VAL A 564 -5.28 23.79 -4.50
CA VAL A 564 -6.22 24.35 -5.49
C VAL A 564 -6.98 25.55 -4.94
N ALA A 565 -7.51 25.46 -3.71
CA ALA A 565 -8.33 26.51 -3.11
C ALA A 565 -7.56 27.84 -2.90
N THR A 566 -6.27 27.78 -2.57
CA THR A 566 -5.40 28.96 -2.36
C THR A 566 -4.59 29.32 -3.61
N LYS A 567 -4.49 28.42 -4.59
CA LYS A 567 -3.60 28.49 -5.75
C LYS A 567 -2.13 28.68 -5.38
N THR A 568 -1.68 28.04 -4.31
CA THR A 568 -0.28 28.14 -3.81
C THR A 568 0.47 26.83 -3.95
N PHE A 569 1.75 26.89 -4.31
CA PHE A 569 2.68 25.80 -4.05
C PHE A 569 3.27 25.93 -2.65
N SER A 570 3.29 24.83 -1.90
CA SER A 570 4.14 24.63 -0.74
C SER A 570 5.11 23.50 -1.03
N ALA A 571 6.41 23.76 -0.92
CA ALA A 571 7.42 22.71 -0.92
C ALA A 571 7.34 21.93 0.41
N ILE A 572 7.50 20.61 0.38
CA ILE A 572 7.44 19.80 1.60
C ILE A 572 8.78 19.87 2.34
N THR A 573 9.04 21.00 3.00
CA THR A 573 10.36 21.34 3.57
C THR A 573 10.49 20.98 5.05
N GLY A 574 11.12 19.84 5.34
CA GLY A 574 11.59 19.47 6.68
C GLY A 574 12.83 18.59 6.61
N GLY A 575 13.97 19.06 7.11
CA GLY A 575 15.21 18.27 7.23
C GLY A 575 15.94 17.88 5.94
N ILE A 576 15.57 18.42 4.77
CA ILE A 576 16.09 18.01 3.46
C ILE A 576 17.41 18.75 3.11
N PRO A 577 18.52 18.05 2.83
CA PRO A 577 19.76 18.66 2.36
C PRO A 577 19.66 19.29 0.96
N SER A 578 20.44 20.35 0.74
CA SER A 578 20.38 21.22 -0.45
C SER A 578 20.93 20.60 -1.74
N ASP A 579 21.50 19.40 -1.69
CA ASP A 579 22.09 18.67 -2.80
C ASP A 579 21.27 17.43 -3.24
N TRP A 580 20.23 17.06 -2.47
CA TRP A 580 19.40 15.88 -2.73
C TRP A 580 18.31 16.19 -3.75
N SER A 581 18.12 15.30 -4.72
CA SER A 581 16.89 15.23 -5.54
C SER A 581 15.98 14.16 -4.95
N LEU A 582 14.71 14.48 -4.73
CA LEU A 582 13.80 13.68 -3.92
C LEU A 582 12.68 13.02 -4.75
N PRO A 583 12.85 11.76 -5.22
CA PRO A 583 11.73 10.94 -5.61
C PRO A 583 10.77 10.72 -4.43
N TYR A 584 9.50 10.47 -4.74
CA TYR A 584 8.49 10.06 -3.77
C TYR A 584 7.74 8.81 -4.23
N VAL A 585 6.96 8.27 -3.31
CA VAL A 585 5.73 7.52 -3.60
C VAL A 585 4.60 8.06 -2.72
N TYR A 586 3.38 7.61 -3.00
CA TYR A 586 2.18 7.92 -2.24
C TYR A 586 1.44 6.62 -1.90
N SER A 587 0.70 6.61 -0.80
CA SER A 587 -0.32 5.59 -0.53
C SER A 587 -1.41 5.65 -1.61
N PRO A 588 -2.07 4.53 -1.97
CA PRO A 588 -3.09 4.52 -3.04
C PRO A 588 -4.28 5.47 -2.78
N ASP A 589 -4.55 5.81 -1.53
CA ASP A 589 -5.57 6.77 -1.11
C ASP A 589 -5.10 8.24 -1.08
N GLY A 590 -3.84 8.50 -1.43
CA GLY A 590 -3.26 9.85 -1.56
C GLY A 590 -2.92 10.55 -0.26
N LYS A 591 -3.08 9.93 0.92
CA LYS A 591 -2.79 10.60 2.20
C LYS A 591 -1.31 10.64 2.54
N THR A 592 -0.66 9.48 2.55
CA THR A 592 0.75 9.38 2.94
C THR A 592 1.63 9.58 1.72
N VAL A 593 2.46 10.61 1.74
CA VAL A 593 3.59 10.74 0.81
C VAL A 593 4.85 10.29 1.53
N PHE A 594 5.59 9.36 0.95
CA PHE A 594 6.95 9.00 1.38
C PHE A 594 7.94 9.60 0.39
N THR A 595 9.00 10.25 0.85
CA THR A 595 10.09 10.68 -0.03
C THR A 595 11.41 10.03 0.34
N MET A 596 12.20 9.64 -0.66
CA MET A 596 13.51 9.02 -0.49
C MET A 596 14.62 10.01 -0.81
N GLY A 597 15.47 10.29 0.18
CA GLY A 597 16.81 10.81 -0.09
C GLY A 597 17.68 9.76 -0.79
N GLN A 598 18.61 10.18 -1.64
CA GLN A 598 19.78 9.38 -2.00
C GLN A 598 21.02 10.19 -1.61
N TYR A 599 21.62 9.82 -0.47
CA TYR A 599 22.91 10.37 -0.05
C TYR A 599 24.04 9.44 -0.42
N TRP A 600 25.22 9.99 -0.71
CA TRP A 600 26.42 9.22 -1.02
C TRP A 600 27.49 9.54 0.03
N ASP A 601 27.68 8.63 0.98
CA ASP A 601 28.78 8.67 1.95
C ASP A 601 29.68 7.45 1.73
N ASP A 602 31.00 7.62 1.71
CA ASP A 602 31.98 6.57 1.36
C ASP A 602 31.64 5.70 0.11
N ASN A 603 31.00 6.30 -0.90
CA ASN A 603 30.43 5.64 -2.10
C ASN A 603 29.29 4.63 -1.85
N ILE A 604 28.74 4.58 -0.63
CA ILE A 604 27.56 3.79 -0.29
C ILE A 604 26.31 4.70 -0.39
N PRO A 605 25.29 4.34 -1.18
CA PRO A 605 24.06 5.10 -1.24
C PRO A 605 23.16 4.80 -0.03
N TYR A 606 22.90 5.83 0.78
CA TYR A 606 21.97 5.80 1.90
C TYR A 606 20.61 6.34 1.48
N TYR A 607 19.54 5.69 1.91
CA TYR A 607 18.16 6.05 1.60
C TYR A 607 17.34 6.24 2.87
N SER A 608 16.95 7.49 3.16
CA SER A 608 16.00 7.80 4.23
C SER A 608 14.60 8.01 3.65
N SER A 609 13.61 7.22 4.09
CA SER A 609 12.20 7.49 3.79
C SER A 609 11.61 8.46 4.81
N ILE A 610 11.21 9.67 4.38
CA ILE A 610 10.50 10.63 5.24
C ILE A 610 9.00 10.49 4.96
N ARG A 611 8.21 10.19 6.01
CA ARG A 611 6.73 10.08 5.97
C ARG A 611 6.09 11.45 6.21
N LEU A 612 5.50 12.04 5.16
CA LEU A 612 5.22 13.49 5.09
C LEU A 612 3.84 13.91 5.58
N ASP A 613 2.89 12.99 5.74
CA ASP A 613 1.56 13.25 6.36
C ASP A 613 1.66 13.58 7.86
N SER A 614 2.71 13.09 8.54
CA SER A 614 3.07 13.45 9.91
C SER A 614 3.40 14.95 10.06
N TYR A 615 3.82 15.61 8.98
CA TYR A 615 4.05 17.05 8.93
C TYR A 615 2.74 17.79 8.67
N ARG A 616 2.05 18.15 9.76
CA ARG A 616 1.14 19.31 9.73
C ARG A 616 1.92 20.53 9.22
N PRO A 617 1.31 21.44 8.44
CA PRO A 617 1.95 22.67 7.97
C PRO A 617 2.14 23.67 9.13
N ASN A 618 3.13 23.39 9.98
CA ASN A 618 3.59 24.30 11.01
C ASN A 618 4.25 25.52 10.38
N TYR A 619 3.89 26.71 10.85
CA TYR A 619 4.61 27.96 10.57
C TYR A 619 5.93 27.98 11.37
N ALA A 620 6.85 27.06 11.02
CA ALA A 620 8.12 26.87 11.71
C ALA A 620 9.07 28.04 11.44
N SER A 621 9.26 28.91 12.44
CA SER A 621 10.18 30.06 12.41
C SER A 621 11.63 29.70 12.76
N GLY A 622 12.01 28.42 12.68
CA GLY A 622 13.35 27.92 12.99
C GLY A 622 13.67 26.59 12.27
N PRO A 623 14.96 26.24 12.13
CA PRO A 623 15.39 25.02 11.47
C PRO A 623 15.05 23.78 12.31
N VAL A 624 14.58 22.72 11.65
CA VAL A 624 14.31 21.42 12.28
C VAL A 624 15.60 20.63 12.45
N VAL A 625 15.76 19.97 13.60
CA VAL A 625 16.90 19.08 13.89
C VAL A 625 16.62 17.67 13.36
N TRP A 626 17.65 17.05 12.78
CA TRP A 626 17.62 15.65 12.34
C TRP A 626 17.69 14.71 13.56
N ASP A 627 16.62 13.94 13.79
CA ASP A 627 16.64 12.83 14.74
C ASP A 627 17.03 11.54 14.01
N GLY A 628 18.26 11.09 14.24
CA GLY A 628 18.85 9.90 13.62
C GLY A 628 18.38 8.61 14.28
N SER A 629 17.07 8.38 14.35
CA SER A 629 16.51 7.18 15.01
C SER A 629 16.97 5.88 14.33
N ASP A 630 17.54 4.94 15.11
CA ASP A 630 18.06 3.63 14.67
C ASP A 630 16.95 2.62 14.28
N HIS A 631 15.86 3.09 13.67
CA HIS A 631 14.78 2.25 13.18
C HIS A 631 15.12 1.67 11.79
N PRO A 632 14.62 0.47 11.43
CA PRO A 632 14.84 -0.11 10.11
C PRO A 632 14.04 0.64 9.05
N VAL A 633 14.63 1.72 8.52
CA VAL A 633 14.07 2.57 7.48
C VAL A 633 14.13 1.84 6.13
N TRP A 634 12.97 1.54 5.55
CA TRP A 634 12.86 0.86 4.26
C TRP A 634 12.35 1.78 3.14
N SER A 635 13.10 1.78 2.06
CA SER A 635 12.93 2.58 0.85
C SER A 635 11.75 2.15 -0.02
N VAL A 636 10.98 3.11 -0.52
CA VAL A 636 9.94 2.93 -1.56
C VAL A 636 10.03 4.05 -2.59
N GLY A 637 10.39 3.75 -3.86
CA GLY A 637 10.66 4.81 -4.84
C GLY A 637 10.83 4.37 -6.30
N PHE A 638 10.21 5.11 -7.22
CA PHE A 638 10.33 4.95 -8.67
C PHE A 638 10.54 6.28 -9.39
N ARG A 639 11.80 6.64 -9.73
CA ARG A 639 12.17 6.99 -11.12
C ARG A 639 13.69 7.24 -11.31
N GLN A 640 14.19 6.61 -12.38
CA GLN A 640 15.44 6.85 -13.11
C GLN A 640 16.77 6.34 -12.50
N ASP A 641 17.37 5.41 -13.26
CA ASP A 641 18.80 5.06 -13.46
C ASP A 641 19.84 5.19 -12.31
N VAL A 642 20.55 4.07 -12.08
CA VAL A 642 21.87 3.89 -11.40
C VAL A 642 21.87 3.55 -9.90
N VAL A 643 22.11 2.25 -9.64
CA VAL A 643 22.79 1.62 -8.47
C VAL A 643 22.02 1.50 -7.14
N THR A 644 21.63 0.24 -6.87
CA THR A 644 21.34 -0.43 -5.58
C THR A 644 20.02 -0.19 -4.81
N ARG A 645 19.29 -1.31 -4.63
CA ARG A 645 18.16 -1.59 -3.71
C ARG A 645 16.79 -0.99 -4.11
N PRO A 646 15.68 -1.37 -3.43
CA PRO A 646 14.45 -1.79 -4.07
C PRO A 646 13.69 -0.65 -4.77
N PHE A 647 13.07 -1.00 -5.90
CA PHE A 647 12.50 -0.10 -6.89
C PHE A 647 10.97 -0.04 -6.82
N ALA A 648 10.34 -0.96 -6.10
CA ALA A 648 8.92 -0.87 -5.76
C ALA A 648 8.67 -1.55 -4.43
N LEU A 649 7.73 -0.98 -3.67
CA LEU A 649 7.01 -1.66 -2.61
C LEU A 649 5.55 -1.70 -3.04
N ILE A 650 4.91 -2.86 -2.90
CA ILE A 650 3.46 -2.98 -2.93
C ILE A 650 3.03 -3.47 -1.57
N TYR A 651 2.28 -2.63 -0.88
CA TYR A 651 1.50 -2.98 0.30
C TYR A 651 0.13 -3.53 -0.16
N ARG A 652 -0.43 -4.53 0.53
CA ARG A 652 -1.77 -5.09 0.27
C ARG A 652 -2.64 -5.03 1.52
#